data_AF-A0A8S3Q6M4-F1
#
_entry.id   AF-A0A8S3Q6M4-F1
#
_cell.length_a   1.000
_cell.length_b   1.000
_cell.length_c   1.000
_cell.angle_alpha   90.00
_cell.angle_beta   90.00
_cell.angle_gamma   90.00
#
_symmetry.space_group_name_H-M   'P 1'
#
loop_
_entity.id
_entity.type
_entity.pdbx_description
1 polymer ?
#
loop_
_entity_poly.entity_id
_entity_poly.type
_entity_poly.pdbx_seq_one_letter_code
_entity_poly.pdbx_strand_id
1 'polypeptide(L)'
;MDHPCESYCMLPHSRLSPDLQVQFLLPSHSLQQHHTRVGFKSRYVDHAGRIHATRPSGASITVDATTTVSDLALSKACTIIALMTRHMSSSTFSLVSRAHGVGIFSKSEGMGVYPENANLRDTAQCRGTCSGSCQHTCTFDGRKYDSIAGLTNTRSVVLDDNIVCNAQDPYGHKENVLVHEFSHQVHKYMSTTDRNRLQYIFNYIKQRHVWKDGYGTANSAEYWAEASSSFFHTVLRSGYHSPAVGMDECSFNHVCRSESENRQWIKTHDVWLYNLLVKVYTNNRPSTPSGLRVCIIILPGLEGPHNLSYSFQLHHIRVGFKHRWVNQSGGCYTTQPNGSSIAVDATTAVSDEALSKACTIIGLMIKHMSTEIFEYSSRGHGVGVFAKADGMGVYPENANVRDTPECNRTCNGTCSHTCTFDGRKYASIAGLTNSRSVVLEDNILCNDKDPYNRKESICVHEFAHQVFKHLPTSYKNRFDYIYHYDKQHKIWKDGYGMATSAEFWAEATSAWFHTAIYPGLHSPSVGLDFHLPPDLQLQFLLPSPPVQLHQTRVGFKHRWVDHSGRCHTSKPRGCSVAVDATTTVSNLALSKACTIIGRMTRHMSSSIFCGLGKSHGVGIFAKSEGPGIYPENYNLKDTPQCHNKCDGSCKHTCTFDGRKYDSIAGLTNTRAVVLEDNVLCNSHDPYGHKANILVHEFAHLVDRYMPRVDRDRLKYVYNYIKQHGTWPNGYGTANSAEYWAESTSSFFHTMTRVMKVGMNNKLPPELQLQFLLPSPPVHLHQTRVGFKHRWVDHSGRCHTSKPSGCSVAIDATTTVSDLALTKGCTIVGLMTRHMSSSIFCGLGRSHGVGIFAKSEGPGIYPENYHLKDTPQCHNKCDGSCKHTCTFDGRKYDSIAGLTNTRAVVLEDNVLCNSHDPYGHKENILVHEFAHLVDKYMPKVDRDRLRYVYNYIKQHGTWQHGYGTANSAEYWGEATSSFFHTIIRTGADPAVGMNNCNFNHLCGTEMENRAWLKKHDIWLYNLLVKIYTNNNPTVPSTLKVCQ
;
A
#
# COMPACT_ATOMS: atom_id res chain seq x y z
N MET A 1 15.88 -66.46 17.05
CA MET A 1 16.89 -65.46 17.43
C MET A 1 16.98 -64.44 16.31
N ASP A 2 17.04 -63.19 16.72
CA ASP A 2 16.64 -61.96 16.02
C ASP A 2 17.50 -61.50 14.83
N HIS A 3 16.81 -60.95 13.80
CA HIS A 3 17.00 -59.69 13.02
C HIS A 3 18.41 -59.18 12.56
N PRO A 4 18.54 -58.13 11.69
CA PRO A 4 17.72 -57.63 10.55
C PRO A 4 18.52 -57.03 9.34
N CYS A 5 17.85 -56.72 8.20
CA CYS A 5 17.74 -55.39 7.52
C CYS A 5 17.47 -55.40 5.98
N GLU A 6 16.53 -54.53 5.57
CA GLU A 6 16.30 -53.75 4.31
C GLU A 6 15.97 -54.33 2.90
N SER A 7 14.89 -53.75 2.31
CA SER A 7 14.70 -53.20 0.93
C SER A 7 13.85 -53.91 -0.18
N TYR A 8 13.20 -53.04 -1.01
CA TYR A 8 12.65 -53.17 -2.39
C TYR A 8 11.16 -53.46 -2.73
N CYS A 9 10.73 -52.85 -3.86
CA CYS A 9 9.39 -52.76 -4.46
C CYS A 9 9.02 -53.91 -5.45
N MET A 10 7.70 -54.08 -5.65
CA MET A 10 6.91 -54.58 -6.82
C MET A 10 6.55 -56.09 -7.03
N LEU A 11 5.25 -56.40 -6.79
CA LEU A 11 4.24 -57.20 -7.56
C LEU A 11 4.35 -58.75 -7.66
N PRO A 12 3.32 -59.55 -8.09
CA PRO A 12 1.84 -59.37 -8.27
C PRO A 12 0.92 -60.60 -7.86
N HIS A 13 -0.39 -60.52 -8.20
CA HIS A 13 -1.41 -61.58 -8.47
C HIS A 13 -2.57 -61.77 -7.45
N SER A 14 -3.86 -61.94 -7.81
CA SER A 14 -4.56 -61.95 -9.11
C SER A 14 -6.10 -62.06 -8.98
N ARG A 15 -6.82 -61.52 -9.98
CA ARG A 15 -8.15 -61.87 -10.56
C ARG A 15 -9.43 -61.64 -9.75
N LEU A 16 -10.37 -60.86 -10.33
CA LEU A 16 -11.83 -61.05 -10.26
C LEU A 16 -12.57 -60.33 -11.42
N SER A 17 -13.45 -61.07 -12.10
CA SER A 17 -14.68 -60.68 -12.83
C SER A 17 -15.44 -61.97 -13.21
N PRO A 18 -16.73 -62.00 -13.59
CA PRO A 18 -17.77 -60.95 -13.60
C PRO A 18 -19.16 -61.39 -13.03
N ASP A 19 -20.12 -60.45 -13.04
CA ASP A 19 -21.60 -60.58 -13.02
C ASP A 19 -22.36 -61.33 -11.89
N LEU A 20 -23.22 -60.60 -11.15
CA LEU A 20 -24.69 -60.78 -11.16
C LEU A 20 -25.42 -59.72 -10.29
N GLN A 21 -26.51 -59.18 -10.85
CA GLN A 21 -27.58 -58.44 -10.17
C GLN A 21 -28.38 -59.37 -9.24
N VAL A 22 -28.85 -58.91 -8.07
CA VAL A 22 -30.23 -59.16 -7.55
C VAL A 22 -30.64 -58.07 -6.53
N GLN A 23 -31.89 -57.65 -6.69
CA GLN A 23 -32.81 -56.80 -5.93
C GLN A 23 -32.73 -56.83 -4.39
N PHE A 24 -33.05 -55.69 -3.77
CA PHE A 24 -33.82 -55.68 -2.52
C PHE A 24 -35.03 -54.73 -2.59
N LEU A 25 -36.18 -55.41 -2.46
CA LEU A 25 -37.58 -55.06 -2.27
C LEU A 25 -37.93 -53.70 -1.63
N LEU A 26 -38.85 -52.99 -2.29
CA LEU A 26 -39.69 -51.93 -1.75
C LEU A 26 -40.90 -52.55 -1.00
N PRO A 27 -41.38 -51.97 0.11
CA PRO A 27 -42.75 -52.18 0.55
C PRO A 27 -43.71 -51.26 -0.21
N SER A 28 -44.66 -51.87 -0.90
CA SER A 28 -45.83 -51.23 -1.49
C SER A 28 -46.90 -51.00 -0.43
N HIS A 29 -47.26 -49.75 -0.16
CA HIS A 29 -48.63 -49.39 0.19
C HIS A 29 -49.01 -48.08 -0.52
N SER A 30 -50.08 -48.20 -1.28
CA SER A 30 -50.66 -47.20 -2.17
C SER A 30 -51.27 -46.03 -1.42
N LEU A 31 -50.84 -44.82 -1.76
CA LEU A 31 -51.74 -43.66 -1.89
C LEU A 31 -51.34 -42.95 -3.18
N GLN A 32 -52.23 -43.03 -4.17
CA GLN A 32 -52.11 -42.30 -5.43
C GLN A 32 -52.07 -40.80 -5.16
N GLN A 33 -50.90 -40.19 -5.34
CA GLN A 33 -50.82 -38.80 -5.81
C GLN A 33 -49.87 -38.78 -7.00
N HIS A 34 -50.34 -38.19 -8.09
CA HIS A 34 -49.69 -38.12 -9.40
C HIS A 34 -48.23 -37.64 -9.29
N HIS A 35 -47.27 -38.56 -9.23
CA HIS A 35 -45.86 -38.26 -9.43
C HIS A 35 -45.58 -38.17 -10.94
N THR A 36 -45.74 -36.97 -11.51
CA THR A 36 -44.96 -36.61 -12.69
C THR A 36 -43.48 -36.84 -12.36
N ARG A 37 -42.79 -37.71 -13.11
CA ARG A 37 -41.33 -37.87 -12.98
C ARG A 37 -40.70 -36.50 -13.21
N VAL A 38 -40.20 -35.88 -12.15
CA VAL A 38 -39.52 -34.58 -12.26
C VAL A 38 -38.21 -34.82 -12.98
N GLY A 39 -38.08 -34.29 -14.19
CA GLY A 39 -36.82 -34.31 -14.93
C GLY A 39 -35.83 -33.36 -14.27
N PHE A 40 -34.55 -33.70 -14.33
CA PHE A 40 -33.47 -32.80 -13.92
C PHE A 40 -32.63 -32.41 -15.14
N LYS A 41 -32.17 -31.17 -15.12
CA LYS A 41 -31.12 -30.66 -16.00
C LYS A 41 -29.90 -30.31 -15.15
N SER A 42 -28.73 -30.61 -15.68
CA SER A 42 -27.46 -30.49 -14.97
C SER A 42 -26.45 -29.67 -15.75
N ARG A 43 -25.63 -28.94 -15.02
CA ARG A 43 -24.41 -28.29 -15.51
C ARG A 43 -23.26 -28.59 -14.55
N TYR A 44 -22.02 -28.50 -15.04
CA TYR A 44 -20.84 -28.84 -14.26
C TYR A 44 -19.86 -27.68 -14.24
N VAL A 45 -19.42 -27.26 -13.05
CA VAL A 45 -18.43 -26.19 -12.88
C VAL A 45 -17.08 -26.82 -12.56
N ASP A 46 -16.06 -26.55 -13.38
CA ASP A 46 -14.69 -27.04 -13.12
C ASP A 46 -13.84 -26.11 -12.25
N HIS A 47 -12.63 -26.53 -11.89
CA HIS A 47 -11.72 -25.76 -11.03
C HIS A 47 -11.36 -24.37 -11.58
N ALA A 48 -11.38 -24.18 -12.91
CA ALA A 48 -11.13 -22.88 -13.53
C ALA A 48 -12.38 -21.98 -13.56
N GLY A 49 -13.53 -22.48 -13.06
CA GLY A 49 -14.82 -21.80 -13.12
C GLY A 49 -15.50 -21.90 -14.48
N ARG A 50 -15.10 -22.84 -15.36
CA ARG A 50 -15.78 -23.06 -16.64
C ARG A 50 -17.02 -23.92 -16.42
N ILE A 51 -18.11 -23.56 -17.13
CA ILE A 51 -19.40 -24.23 -17.04
C ILE A 51 -19.54 -25.18 -18.24
N HIS A 52 -19.84 -26.44 -17.97
CA HIS A 52 -19.95 -27.50 -18.96
C HIS A 52 -21.36 -28.07 -19.01
N ALA A 53 -21.83 -28.37 -20.22
CA ALA A 53 -23.11 -29.05 -20.43
C ALA A 53 -23.05 -30.54 -20.07
N THR A 54 -21.88 -31.15 -20.19
CA THR A 54 -21.60 -32.54 -19.86
C THR A 54 -20.48 -32.62 -18.82
N ARG A 55 -20.41 -33.71 -18.07
CA ARG A 55 -19.44 -33.83 -16.98
C ARG A 55 -18.02 -33.91 -17.54
N PRO A 56 -17.11 -32.97 -17.18
CA PRO A 56 -15.72 -33.04 -17.63
C PRO A 56 -14.98 -34.19 -16.92
N SER A 57 -13.87 -34.65 -17.50
CA SER A 57 -13.05 -35.74 -16.94
C SER A 57 -12.35 -35.40 -15.62
N GLY A 58 -12.18 -34.11 -15.32
CA GLY A 58 -11.60 -33.61 -14.07
C GLY A 58 -12.62 -33.39 -12.95
N ALA A 59 -12.10 -33.01 -11.77
CA ALA A 59 -12.93 -32.56 -10.65
C ALA A 59 -13.90 -31.46 -11.09
N SER A 60 -15.18 -31.63 -10.80
CA SER A 60 -16.24 -30.68 -11.13
C SER A 60 -17.35 -30.72 -10.08
N ILE A 61 -17.99 -29.59 -9.85
CA ILE A 61 -19.16 -29.45 -8.99
C ILE A 61 -20.40 -29.51 -9.88
N THR A 62 -21.32 -30.42 -9.56
CA THR A 62 -22.60 -30.55 -10.27
C THR A 62 -23.59 -29.50 -9.76
N VAL A 63 -24.27 -28.81 -10.67
CA VAL A 63 -25.40 -27.92 -10.38
C VAL A 63 -26.63 -28.47 -11.09
N ASP A 64 -27.58 -28.96 -10.31
CA ASP A 64 -28.81 -29.60 -10.80
C ASP A 64 -30.00 -28.65 -10.61
N ALA A 65 -30.92 -28.64 -11.57
CA ALA A 65 -32.20 -27.96 -11.46
C ALA A 65 -33.30 -28.88 -11.98
N THR A 66 -34.51 -28.76 -11.44
CA THR A 66 -35.68 -29.42 -12.01
C THR A 66 -35.99 -28.82 -13.39
N THR A 67 -36.76 -29.54 -14.21
CA THR A 67 -37.16 -29.05 -15.54
C THR A 67 -38.08 -27.83 -15.49
N THR A 68 -38.72 -27.55 -14.35
CA THR A 68 -39.59 -26.38 -14.17
C THR A 68 -38.82 -25.11 -13.83
N VAL A 69 -37.64 -25.23 -13.22
CA VAL A 69 -36.73 -24.11 -12.96
C VAL A 69 -36.21 -23.53 -14.27
N SER A 70 -36.14 -22.20 -14.38
CA SER A 70 -35.66 -21.54 -15.60
C SER A 70 -34.19 -21.81 -15.91
N ASP A 71 -33.79 -21.79 -17.19
CA ASP A 71 -32.37 -21.86 -17.59
C ASP A 71 -31.56 -20.67 -17.09
N LEU A 72 -32.21 -19.51 -16.91
CA LEU A 72 -31.60 -18.34 -16.29
C LEU A 72 -31.20 -18.63 -14.84
N ALA A 73 -32.08 -19.24 -14.04
CA ALA A 73 -31.77 -19.62 -12.66
C ALA A 73 -30.60 -20.62 -12.61
N LEU A 74 -30.63 -21.66 -13.45
CA LEU A 74 -29.53 -22.63 -13.55
C LEU A 74 -28.20 -21.97 -13.94
N SER A 75 -28.21 -21.07 -14.91
CA SER A 75 -27.01 -20.36 -15.37
C SER A 75 -26.45 -19.40 -14.31
N LYS A 76 -27.33 -18.70 -13.59
CA LYS A 76 -26.93 -17.84 -12.46
C LYS A 76 -26.32 -18.65 -11.33
N ALA A 77 -26.91 -19.79 -10.97
CA ALA A 77 -26.35 -20.67 -9.95
C ALA A 77 -24.96 -21.19 -10.34
N CYS A 78 -24.78 -21.64 -11.59
CA CYS A 78 -23.46 -22.06 -12.09
C CYS A 78 -22.43 -20.92 -12.00
N THR A 79 -22.85 -19.70 -12.33
CA THR A 79 -22.00 -18.51 -12.23
C THR A 79 -21.61 -18.21 -10.79
N ILE A 80 -22.55 -18.27 -9.83
CA ILE A 80 -22.28 -18.10 -8.40
C ILE A 80 -21.21 -19.10 -7.93
N ILE A 81 -21.40 -20.39 -8.24
CA ILE A 81 -20.46 -21.45 -7.86
C ILE A 81 -19.09 -21.26 -8.52
N ALA A 82 -19.04 -20.88 -9.80
CA ALA A 82 -17.79 -20.57 -10.49
C ALA A 82 -17.04 -19.43 -9.80
N LEU A 83 -17.71 -18.33 -9.45
CA LEU A 83 -17.09 -17.18 -8.80
C LEU A 83 -16.61 -17.48 -7.37
N MET A 84 -17.34 -18.32 -6.62
CA MET A 84 -16.90 -18.77 -5.29
C MET A 84 -15.65 -19.68 -5.34
N THR A 85 -15.49 -20.47 -6.41
CA THR A 85 -14.56 -21.61 -6.40
C THR A 85 -13.34 -21.48 -7.32
N ARG A 86 -13.40 -20.65 -8.38
CA ARG A 86 -12.34 -20.53 -9.41
C ARG A 86 -10.95 -20.12 -8.91
N HIS A 87 -10.86 -19.63 -7.67
CA HIS A 87 -9.61 -19.18 -7.06
C HIS A 87 -9.12 -20.07 -5.92
N MET A 88 -9.89 -21.11 -5.55
CA MET A 88 -9.47 -22.13 -4.60
C MET A 88 -8.21 -22.84 -5.12
N SER A 89 -7.40 -23.41 -4.24
CA SER A 89 -6.35 -24.32 -4.70
C SER A 89 -6.98 -25.58 -5.30
N SER A 90 -6.30 -26.24 -6.24
CA SER A 90 -6.80 -27.48 -6.84
C SER A 90 -7.05 -28.57 -5.79
N SER A 91 -6.28 -28.59 -4.70
CA SER A 91 -6.49 -29.51 -3.57
C SER A 91 -7.79 -29.22 -2.83
N THR A 92 -8.07 -27.95 -2.50
CA THR A 92 -9.30 -27.55 -1.82
C THR A 92 -10.51 -27.80 -2.71
N PHE A 93 -10.43 -27.41 -3.98
CA PHE A 93 -11.50 -27.64 -4.94
C PHE A 93 -11.82 -29.13 -5.10
N SER A 94 -10.79 -29.99 -5.22
CA SER A 94 -10.95 -31.44 -5.36
C SER A 94 -11.55 -32.12 -4.13
N LEU A 95 -11.45 -31.50 -2.94
CA LEU A 95 -12.13 -31.97 -1.75
C LEU A 95 -13.61 -31.56 -1.79
N VAL A 96 -13.90 -30.29 -2.09
CA VAL A 96 -15.26 -29.75 -2.18
C VAL A 96 -16.07 -30.41 -3.29
N SER A 97 -15.45 -30.72 -4.43
CA SER A 97 -16.09 -31.40 -5.57
C SER A 97 -16.51 -32.84 -5.30
N ARG A 98 -16.19 -33.42 -4.13
CA ARG A 98 -16.67 -34.74 -3.70
C ARG A 98 -18.09 -34.69 -3.13
N ALA A 99 -18.62 -33.50 -2.90
CA ALA A 99 -19.98 -33.34 -2.44
C ALA A 99 -21.00 -33.66 -3.55
N HIS A 100 -22.27 -33.80 -3.19
CA HIS A 100 -23.36 -34.02 -4.16
C HIS A 100 -23.68 -32.77 -5.00
N GLY A 101 -23.02 -31.64 -4.73
CA GLY A 101 -23.14 -30.41 -5.50
C GLY A 101 -24.28 -29.52 -5.03
N VAL A 102 -24.89 -28.80 -5.97
CA VAL A 102 -25.93 -27.78 -5.74
C VAL A 102 -27.23 -28.19 -6.41
N GLY A 103 -28.37 -27.90 -5.78
CA GLY A 103 -29.70 -28.10 -6.33
C GLY A 103 -30.51 -26.80 -6.36
N ILE A 104 -31.33 -26.61 -7.39
CA ILE A 104 -32.22 -25.47 -7.55
C ILE A 104 -33.64 -25.99 -7.69
N PHE A 105 -34.55 -25.47 -6.88
CA PHE A 105 -35.96 -25.84 -6.91
C PHE A 105 -36.84 -24.60 -7.09
N SER A 106 -38.02 -24.80 -7.68
CA SER A 106 -39.06 -23.77 -7.76
C SER A 106 -39.94 -23.77 -6.51
N LYS A 107 -40.57 -22.64 -6.21
CA LYS A 107 -41.51 -22.52 -5.08
C LYS A 107 -42.65 -23.54 -5.12
N SER A 108 -43.10 -23.92 -6.31
CA SER A 108 -44.19 -24.91 -6.50
C SER A 108 -43.79 -26.35 -6.18
N GLU A 109 -42.51 -26.69 -6.31
CA GLU A 109 -42.02 -28.06 -6.09
C GLU A 109 -41.48 -28.27 -4.68
N GLY A 110 -40.89 -27.22 -4.09
CA GLY A 110 -40.21 -27.27 -2.81
C GLY A 110 -38.89 -28.05 -2.87
N MET A 111 -38.06 -27.91 -1.83
CA MET A 111 -36.75 -28.57 -1.78
C MET A 111 -36.82 -30.09 -1.69
N GLY A 112 -37.94 -30.64 -1.23
CA GLY A 112 -38.17 -32.08 -1.16
C GLY A 112 -38.27 -32.77 -2.53
N VAL A 113 -38.17 -32.02 -3.64
CA VAL A 113 -37.97 -32.56 -4.98
C VAL A 113 -36.66 -33.33 -5.14
N TYR A 114 -35.66 -33.00 -4.33
CA TYR A 114 -34.43 -33.77 -4.23
C TYR A 114 -34.64 -34.99 -3.33
N PRO A 115 -34.31 -36.22 -3.79
CA PRO A 115 -34.57 -37.46 -3.03
C PRO A 115 -34.01 -37.46 -1.61
N GLU A 116 -32.82 -36.87 -1.42
CA GLU A 116 -32.16 -36.71 -0.12
C GLU A 116 -32.93 -35.87 0.90
N ASN A 117 -33.87 -35.03 0.43
CA ASN A 117 -34.70 -34.16 1.25
C ASN A 117 -36.20 -34.55 1.21
N ALA A 118 -36.54 -35.69 0.61
CA ALA A 118 -37.94 -36.08 0.39
C ALA A 118 -38.73 -36.26 1.70
N ASN A 119 -38.05 -36.67 2.77
CA ASN A 119 -38.63 -36.77 4.11
C ASN A 119 -38.97 -35.40 4.72
N LEU A 120 -38.41 -34.30 4.24
CA LEU A 120 -38.65 -32.96 4.82
C LEU A 120 -39.94 -32.31 4.29
N ARG A 121 -40.58 -32.90 3.27
CA ARG A 121 -41.77 -32.35 2.60
C ARG A 121 -42.94 -32.16 3.56
N ASP A 122 -43.63 -31.03 3.42
CA ASP A 122 -44.86 -30.80 4.15
C ASP A 122 -46.03 -31.57 3.50
N THR A 123 -46.40 -32.70 4.11
CA THR A 123 -47.54 -33.50 3.66
C THR A 123 -48.86 -32.83 4.04
N ALA A 124 -49.97 -33.24 3.41
CA ALA A 124 -51.30 -32.76 3.78
C ALA A 124 -51.62 -32.97 5.28
N GLN A 125 -51.10 -34.05 5.89
CA GLN A 125 -51.25 -34.34 7.31
C GLN A 125 -50.42 -33.41 8.20
N CYS A 126 -49.25 -32.96 7.73
CA CYS A 126 -48.34 -32.13 8.50
C CYS A 126 -48.53 -30.62 8.27
N ARG A 127 -49.38 -30.23 7.33
CA ARG A 127 -49.59 -28.82 6.97
C ARG A 127 -49.95 -27.96 8.19
N GLY A 128 -49.13 -26.94 8.45
CA GLY A 128 -49.32 -26.00 9.55
C GLY A 128 -49.05 -26.56 10.96
N THR A 129 -48.53 -27.79 11.09
CA THR A 129 -48.16 -28.37 12.39
C THR A 129 -46.72 -28.93 12.40
N CYS A 130 -46.01 -28.71 13.50
CA CYS A 130 -44.65 -29.21 13.75
C CYS A 130 -44.58 -30.19 14.93
N SER A 131 -45.72 -30.72 15.37
CA SER A 131 -45.81 -31.57 16.56
C SER A 131 -45.84 -33.07 16.21
N GLY A 132 -45.41 -33.91 17.15
CA GLY A 132 -45.49 -35.36 17.04
C GLY A 132 -44.75 -35.90 15.81
N SER A 133 -45.43 -36.76 15.04
CA SER A 133 -44.87 -37.34 13.83
C SER A 133 -44.53 -36.31 12.76
N CYS A 134 -45.02 -35.06 12.83
CA CYS A 134 -44.76 -34.02 11.83
C CYS A 134 -43.53 -33.13 12.13
N GLN A 135 -42.86 -33.33 13.26
CA GLN A 135 -41.70 -32.53 13.65
C GLN A 135 -40.56 -32.54 12.62
N HIS A 136 -40.38 -33.66 11.91
CA HIS A 136 -39.35 -33.82 10.88
C HIS A 136 -39.52 -32.92 9.65
N THR A 137 -40.70 -32.32 9.45
CA THR A 137 -41.00 -31.37 8.35
C THR A 137 -40.70 -29.91 8.70
N CYS A 138 -40.19 -29.67 9.92
CA CYS A 138 -39.89 -28.34 10.42
C CYS A 138 -38.43 -28.20 10.83
N THR A 139 -37.91 -26.99 10.62
CA THR A 139 -36.64 -26.52 11.17
C THR A 139 -36.74 -26.39 12.70
N PHE A 140 -35.60 -26.28 13.36
CA PHE A 140 -35.54 -26.20 14.83
C PHE A 140 -36.27 -24.98 15.41
N ASP A 141 -36.44 -23.91 14.61
CA ASP A 141 -37.16 -22.69 15.00
C ASP A 141 -38.66 -22.72 14.65
N GLY A 142 -39.17 -23.85 14.18
CA GLY A 142 -40.60 -24.08 13.91
C GLY A 142 -41.07 -23.69 12.51
N ARG A 143 -40.18 -23.21 11.62
CA ARG A 143 -40.55 -22.96 10.22
C ARG A 143 -40.59 -24.26 9.43
N LYS A 144 -41.52 -24.38 8.49
CA LYS A 144 -41.60 -25.51 7.55
C LYS A 144 -40.42 -25.48 6.58
N TYR A 145 -39.82 -26.65 6.29
CA TYR A 145 -38.76 -26.72 5.27
C TYR A 145 -39.25 -26.25 3.89
N ASP A 146 -40.52 -26.44 3.55
CA ASP A 146 -41.09 -25.91 2.30
C ASP A 146 -41.23 -24.37 2.27
N SER A 147 -41.03 -23.70 3.41
CA SER A 147 -41.11 -22.24 3.53
C SER A 147 -39.76 -21.52 3.60
N ILE A 148 -38.64 -22.27 3.67
CA ILE A 148 -37.29 -21.68 3.69
C ILE A 148 -36.68 -21.71 2.28
N ALA A 149 -35.79 -20.75 2.00
CA ALA A 149 -35.22 -20.59 0.66
C ALA A 149 -33.99 -21.45 0.39
N GLY A 150 -33.45 -22.16 1.39
CA GLY A 150 -32.26 -22.98 1.23
C GLY A 150 -32.06 -23.96 2.36
N LEU A 151 -31.28 -25.01 2.09
CA LEU A 151 -30.85 -26.01 3.07
C LEU A 151 -29.60 -26.74 2.56
N THR A 152 -28.68 -27.07 3.47
CA THR A 152 -27.52 -27.91 3.15
C THR A 152 -27.46 -29.16 4.01
N ASN A 153 -27.63 -30.32 3.37
CA ASN A 153 -27.45 -31.65 3.97
C ASN A 153 -26.26 -32.38 3.31
N THR A 154 -26.54 -33.21 2.31
CA THR A 154 -25.55 -33.80 1.38
C THR A 154 -25.34 -32.91 0.16
N ARG A 155 -26.41 -32.24 -0.28
CA ARG A 155 -26.46 -31.22 -1.33
C ARG A 155 -26.89 -29.88 -0.71
N SER A 156 -26.37 -28.79 -1.26
CA SER A 156 -26.88 -27.44 -0.98
C SER A 156 -28.01 -27.14 -1.95
N VAL A 157 -29.24 -27.03 -1.46
CA VAL A 157 -30.43 -26.74 -2.28
C VAL A 157 -30.91 -25.32 -2.02
N VAL A 158 -31.37 -24.63 -3.07
CA VAL A 158 -31.79 -23.21 -2.98
C VAL A 158 -32.97 -22.91 -3.91
N LEU A 159 -33.83 -21.99 -3.48
CA LEU A 159 -34.99 -21.50 -4.23
C LEU A 159 -34.54 -20.64 -5.42
N ASP A 160 -35.14 -20.89 -6.60
CA ASP A 160 -34.83 -20.17 -7.83
C ASP A 160 -35.13 -18.66 -7.77
N ASP A 161 -36.21 -18.24 -7.10
CA ASP A 161 -36.57 -16.82 -6.90
C ASP A 161 -35.40 -16.01 -6.27
N ASN A 162 -34.67 -16.59 -5.31
CA ASN A 162 -33.50 -15.95 -4.69
C ASN A 162 -32.30 -15.87 -5.65
N ILE A 163 -32.06 -16.91 -6.44
CA ILE A 163 -30.96 -16.93 -7.43
C ILE A 163 -31.22 -15.95 -8.56
N VAL A 164 -32.46 -15.92 -9.07
CA VAL A 164 -32.87 -14.98 -10.11
C VAL A 164 -32.90 -13.56 -9.56
N CYS A 165 -33.19 -13.40 -8.26
CA CYS A 165 -33.38 -12.14 -7.57
C CYS A 165 -34.57 -11.37 -8.20
N ASN A 166 -35.72 -12.04 -8.28
CA ASN A 166 -36.99 -11.45 -8.74
C ASN A 166 -37.80 -10.92 -7.56
N ALA A 167 -38.94 -10.27 -7.84
CA ALA A 167 -39.79 -9.68 -6.80
C ALA A 167 -40.35 -10.69 -5.77
N GLN A 168 -40.24 -12.00 -6.04
CA GLN A 168 -40.66 -13.08 -5.17
C GLN A 168 -39.55 -13.58 -4.23
N ASP A 169 -38.33 -13.03 -4.35
CA ASP A 169 -37.21 -13.31 -3.46
C ASP A 169 -37.59 -13.04 -1.98
N PRO A 170 -37.67 -14.09 -1.13
CA PRO A 170 -38.11 -13.93 0.26
C PRO A 170 -37.14 -13.10 1.12
N TYR A 171 -35.92 -12.85 0.64
CA TYR A 171 -34.91 -12.02 1.32
C TYR A 171 -34.86 -10.58 0.81
N GLY A 172 -35.75 -10.21 -0.12
CA GLY A 172 -35.89 -8.84 -0.60
C GLY A 172 -34.60 -8.28 -1.19
N HIS A 173 -33.84 -9.11 -1.89
CA HIS A 173 -32.57 -8.74 -2.56
C HIS A 173 -31.45 -8.34 -1.61
N LYS A 174 -31.49 -8.81 -0.36
CA LYS A 174 -30.47 -8.50 0.67
C LYS A 174 -29.54 -9.66 0.97
N GLU A 175 -29.79 -10.84 0.45
CA GLU A 175 -29.00 -12.03 0.75
C GLU A 175 -28.99 -13.01 -0.41
N ASN A 176 -27.80 -13.51 -0.78
CA ASN A 176 -27.66 -14.61 -1.72
C ASN A 176 -27.56 -15.93 -0.95
N VAL A 177 -28.67 -16.64 -0.85
CA VAL A 177 -28.78 -17.86 -0.04
C VAL A 177 -27.89 -18.98 -0.59
N LEU A 178 -27.66 -19.03 -1.91
CA LEU A 178 -26.76 -20.02 -2.49
C LEU A 178 -25.33 -19.87 -1.98
N VAL A 179 -24.83 -18.65 -1.76
CA VAL A 179 -23.49 -18.42 -1.20
C VAL A 179 -23.40 -18.94 0.24
N HIS A 180 -24.43 -18.69 1.04
CA HIS A 180 -24.53 -19.19 2.41
C HIS A 180 -24.54 -20.74 2.42
N GLU A 181 -25.49 -21.35 1.71
CA GLU A 181 -25.70 -22.80 1.72
C GLU A 181 -24.49 -23.56 1.16
N PHE A 182 -23.93 -23.10 0.05
CA PHE A 182 -22.74 -23.73 -0.51
C PHE A 182 -21.53 -23.61 0.43
N SER A 183 -21.47 -22.58 1.27
CA SER A 183 -20.40 -22.43 2.26
C SER A 183 -20.46 -23.48 3.37
N HIS A 184 -21.63 -23.99 3.75
CA HIS A 184 -21.72 -25.19 4.61
C HIS A 184 -21.11 -26.41 3.95
N GLN A 185 -21.29 -26.58 2.64
CA GLN A 185 -20.68 -27.68 1.90
C GLN A 185 -19.16 -27.50 1.85
N VAL A 186 -18.65 -26.29 1.60
CA VAL A 186 -17.20 -25.99 1.70
C VAL A 186 -16.66 -26.31 3.10
N HIS A 187 -17.34 -25.89 4.16
CA HIS A 187 -16.98 -26.19 5.53
C HIS A 187 -16.88 -27.70 5.79
N LYS A 188 -17.86 -28.48 5.33
CA LYS A 188 -17.93 -29.93 5.54
C LYS A 188 -16.78 -30.68 4.85
N TYR A 189 -16.37 -30.22 3.67
CA TYR A 189 -15.39 -30.91 2.84
C TYR A 189 -13.97 -30.30 2.86
N MET A 190 -13.75 -29.12 3.44
CA MET A 190 -12.39 -28.59 3.60
C MET A 190 -11.52 -29.49 4.49
N SER A 191 -10.20 -29.30 4.43
CA SER A 191 -9.25 -30.16 5.13
C SER A 191 -9.57 -30.27 6.63
N THR A 192 -9.33 -31.45 7.23
CA THR A 192 -9.55 -31.64 8.69
C THR A 192 -8.76 -30.63 9.51
N THR A 193 -7.55 -30.26 9.09
CA THR A 193 -6.75 -29.20 9.71
C THR A 193 -7.46 -27.85 9.68
N ASP A 194 -8.08 -27.48 8.56
CA ASP A 194 -8.80 -26.22 8.44
C ASP A 194 -10.11 -26.23 9.24
N ARG A 195 -10.84 -27.35 9.28
CA ARG A 195 -12.03 -27.53 10.13
C ARG A 195 -11.70 -27.39 11.62
N ASN A 196 -10.63 -28.04 12.08
CA ASN A 196 -10.18 -27.93 13.46
C ASN A 196 -9.72 -26.50 13.79
N ARG A 197 -9.07 -25.83 12.84
CA ARG A 197 -8.66 -24.42 12.98
C ARG A 197 -9.86 -23.50 13.09
N LEU A 198 -10.88 -23.66 12.26
CA LEU A 198 -12.13 -22.91 12.36
C LEU A 198 -12.82 -23.14 13.70
N GLN A 199 -12.91 -24.38 14.17
CA GLN A 199 -13.52 -24.69 15.46
C GLN A 199 -12.81 -23.99 16.61
N TYR A 200 -11.48 -23.93 16.57
CA TYR A 200 -10.69 -23.17 17.55
C TYR A 200 -10.99 -21.66 17.47
N ILE A 201 -11.01 -21.08 16.26
CA ILE A 201 -11.33 -19.66 16.05
C ILE A 201 -12.72 -19.34 16.60
N PHE A 202 -13.72 -20.15 16.27
CA PHE A 202 -15.09 -20.00 16.74
C PHE A 202 -15.19 -20.03 18.27
N ASN A 203 -14.55 -20.99 18.93
CA ASN A 203 -14.55 -21.07 20.39
C ASN A 203 -13.93 -19.81 21.02
N TYR A 204 -12.83 -19.31 20.44
CA TYR A 204 -12.13 -18.12 20.91
C TYR A 204 -12.98 -16.84 20.77
N ILE A 205 -13.60 -16.62 19.61
CA ILE A 205 -14.41 -15.41 19.37
C ILE A 205 -15.70 -15.42 20.19
N LYS A 206 -16.28 -16.61 20.41
CA LYS A 206 -17.51 -16.78 21.19
C LYS A 206 -17.27 -16.45 22.67
N GLN A 207 -16.13 -16.88 23.23
CA GLN A 207 -15.73 -16.53 24.59
C GLN A 207 -15.48 -15.03 24.79
N ARG A 208 -15.09 -14.31 23.73
CA ARG A 208 -14.74 -12.88 23.79
C ARG A 208 -15.84 -11.95 23.29
N HIS A 209 -16.97 -12.50 22.83
CA HIS A 209 -18.06 -11.72 22.23
C HIS A 209 -17.56 -10.76 21.14
N VAL A 210 -16.63 -11.22 20.28
CA VAL A 210 -16.07 -10.39 19.18
C VAL A 210 -17.17 -9.95 18.22
N TRP A 211 -18.11 -10.86 17.95
CA TRP A 211 -19.33 -10.62 17.19
C TRP A 211 -20.54 -10.69 18.12
N LYS A 212 -21.66 -10.10 17.68
CA LYS A 212 -22.91 -10.14 18.44
C LYS A 212 -23.40 -11.58 18.59
N ASP A 213 -24.13 -11.88 19.66
CA ASP A 213 -24.81 -13.17 19.77
C ASP A 213 -25.97 -13.24 18.76
N GLY A 214 -26.05 -14.34 17.99
CA GLY A 214 -27.07 -14.50 16.96
C GLY A 214 -26.84 -15.72 16.09
N TYR A 215 -27.49 -15.73 14.92
CA TYR A 215 -27.48 -16.87 14.00
C TYR A 215 -26.06 -17.28 13.59
N GLY A 216 -25.24 -16.33 13.11
CA GLY A 216 -23.84 -16.56 12.77
C GLY A 216 -22.93 -16.95 13.94
N THR A 217 -23.34 -16.89 15.21
CA THR A 217 -22.56 -17.41 16.35
C THR A 217 -23.19 -18.64 17.02
N ALA A 218 -24.24 -19.21 16.42
CA ALA A 218 -24.91 -20.40 16.96
C ALA A 218 -23.96 -21.60 17.04
N ASN A 219 -23.24 -21.89 15.95
CA ASN A 219 -22.23 -22.95 15.86
C ASN A 219 -21.14 -22.58 14.84
N SER A 220 -20.07 -23.38 14.76
CA SER A 220 -18.93 -23.11 13.86
C SER A 220 -19.25 -23.19 12.37
N ALA A 221 -20.28 -23.96 11.99
CA ALA A 221 -20.72 -24.07 10.60
C ALA A 221 -21.49 -22.81 10.15
N GLU A 222 -22.40 -22.29 10.96
CA GLU A 222 -23.09 -21.01 10.71
C GLU A 222 -22.09 -19.85 10.69
N TYR A 223 -21.13 -19.87 11.63
CA TYR A 223 -20.07 -18.87 11.67
C TYR A 223 -19.28 -18.81 10.37
N TRP A 224 -18.95 -19.96 9.79
CA TRP A 224 -18.29 -20.01 8.50
C TRP A 224 -19.18 -19.56 7.34
N ALA A 225 -20.44 -20.00 7.31
CA ALA A 225 -21.36 -19.66 6.22
C ALA A 225 -21.63 -18.15 6.16
N GLU A 226 -21.95 -17.55 7.30
CA GLU A 226 -22.19 -16.10 7.42
C GLU A 226 -20.94 -15.26 7.17
N ALA A 227 -19.78 -15.72 7.67
CA ALA A 227 -18.51 -15.10 7.35
C ALA A 227 -18.20 -15.16 5.85
N SER A 228 -18.57 -16.24 5.17
CA SER A 228 -18.37 -16.39 3.73
C SER A 228 -19.31 -15.48 2.93
N SER A 229 -20.58 -15.39 3.32
CA SER A 229 -21.53 -14.42 2.76
C SER A 229 -21.04 -12.98 2.92
N SER A 230 -20.49 -12.64 4.09
CA SER A 230 -19.87 -11.33 4.35
C SER A 230 -18.61 -11.14 3.49
N PHE A 231 -17.71 -12.13 3.45
CA PHE A 231 -16.46 -12.10 2.68
C PHE A 231 -16.64 -11.90 1.17
N PHE A 232 -17.75 -12.38 0.63
CA PHE A 232 -18.16 -12.17 -0.77
C PHE A 232 -19.13 -11.00 -0.97
N HIS A 233 -19.52 -10.32 0.12
CA HIS A 233 -20.45 -9.21 0.10
C HIS A 233 -21.78 -9.56 -0.57
N THR A 234 -22.34 -10.68 -0.13
CA THR A 234 -23.62 -11.22 -0.57
C THR A 234 -24.66 -11.28 0.55
N VAL A 235 -24.43 -10.52 1.63
CA VAL A 235 -25.39 -10.20 2.69
C VAL A 235 -25.33 -8.71 2.96
N LEU A 236 -26.50 -8.05 3.00
CA LEU A 236 -26.67 -6.61 3.16
C LEU A 236 -27.74 -6.30 4.21
N ARG A 237 -27.59 -6.82 5.44
CA ARG A 237 -28.60 -6.67 6.50
C ARG A 237 -27.97 -6.02 7.73
N SER A 238 -28.49 -4.89 8.19
CA SER A 238 -28.04 -4.23 9.43
C SER A 238 -28.99 -4.49 10.60
N GLY A 239 -28.43 -4.53 11.81
CA GLY A 239 -29.14 -4.47 13.09
C GLY A 239 -29.02 -5.73 13.93
N TYR A 240 -29.78 -5.79 15.03
CA TYR A 240 -29.84 -6.94 15.95
C TYR A 240 -30.33 -8.24 15.31
N HIS A 241 -30.85 -8.17 14.08
CA HIS A 241 -31.37 -9.30 13.31
C HIS A 241 -30.53 -9.63 12.05
N SER A 242 -29.32 -9.06 11.91
CA SER A 242 -28.41 -9.50 10.85
C SER A 242 -27.96 -10.94 11.13
N PRO A 243 -28.10 -11.87 10.17
CA PRO A 243 -27.64 -13.24 10.35
C PRO A 243 -26.10 -13.28 10.46
N ALA A 244 -25.41 -12.31 9.87
CA ALA A 244 -23.96 -12.15 9.90
C ALA A 244 -23.42 -11.49 11.18
N VAL A 245 -24.27 -11.21 12.18
CA VAL A 245 -23.89 -10.84 13.56
C VAL A 245 -22.88 -9.68 13.69
N GLY A 246 -22.86 -8.79 12.70
CA GLY A 246 -21.95 -7.64 12.62
C GLY A 246 -20.72 -7.83 11.74
N MET A 247 -20.52 -9.02 11.14
CA MET A 247 -19.47 -9.25 10.13
C MET A 247 -19.70 -8.43 8.85
N ASP A 248 -20.93 -7.97 8.63
CA ASP A 248 -21.35 -7.14 7.51
C ASP A 248 -21.63 -5.67 7.89
N GLU A 249 -21.33 -5.25 9.12
CA GLU A 249 -21.61 -3.91 9.65
C GLU A 249 -20.31 -3.10 9.87
N CYS A 250 -19.78 -2.46 8.82
CA CYS A 250 -18.50 -1.73 8.86
C CYS A 250 -18.50 -0.41 9.67
N SER A 251 -19.61 -0.10 10.35
CA SER A 251 -19.69 0.83 11.48
C SER A 251 -21.05 0.65 12.18
N PHE A 252 -21.27 1.31 13.33
CA PHE A 252 -22.50 1.18 14.11
C PHE A 252 -23.75 1.42 13.23
N ASN A 253 -24.58 0.37 13.06
CA ASN A 253 -25.79 0.34 12.23
C ASN A 253 -25.59 0.65 10.73
N HIS A 254 -24.39 0.43 10.18
CA HIS A 254 -24.11 0.68 8.76
C HIS A 254 -23.50 -0.55 8.11
N VAL A 255 -24.24 -1.12 7.14
CA VAL A 255 -23.77 -2.25 6.33
C VAL A 255 -22.56 -1.83 5.51
N CYS A 256 -21.53 -2.68 5.45
CA CYS A 256 -20.39 -2.51 4.56
C CYS A 256 -20.86 -2.28 3.11
N ARG A 257 -20.18 -1.43 2.34
CA ARG A 257 -20.57 -1.02 0.98
C ARG A 257 -19.91 -1.84 -0.12
N SER A 258 -18.95 -2.70 0.22
CA SER A 258 -18.25 -3.53 -0.76
C SER A 258 -17.63 -4.79 -0.17
N GLU A 259 -17.29 -5.73 -1.07
CA GLU A 259 -16.47 -6.93 -0.78
C GLU A 259 -15.16 -6.58 -0.07
N SER A 260 -14.48 -5.51 -0.48
CA SER A 260 -13.24 -5.09 0.16
C SER A 260 -13.46 -4.58 1.58
N GLU A 261 -14.56 -3.85 1.80
CA GLU A 261 -14.88 -3.29 3.12
C GLU A 261 -15.22 -4.40 4.10
N ASN A 262 -16.10 -5.34 3.70
CA ASN A 262 -16.41 -6.54 4.48
C ASN A 262 -15.14 -7.34 4.82
N ARG A 263 -14.28 -7.58 3.83
CA ARG A 263 -13.02 -8.31 4.04
C ARG A 263 -12.09 -7.60 5.01
N GLN A 264 -11.98 -6.27 4.90
CA GLN A 264 -11.16 -5.48 5.80
C GLN A 264 -11.74 -5.46 7.22
N TRP A 265 -13.07 -5.40 7.34
CA TRP A 265 -13.78 -5.44 8.62
C TRP A 265 -13.59 -6.78 9.34
N ILE A 266 -13.79 -7.90 8.64
CA ILE A 266 -13.49 -9.23 9.18
C ILE A 266 -11.99 -9.29 9.56
N LYS A 267 -11.09 -8.77 8.74
CA LYS A 267 -9.64 -8.78 9.04
C LYS A 267 -9.28 -8.01 10.31
N THR A 268 -9.93 -6.88 10.60
CA THR A 268 -9.62 -6.07 11.79
C THR A 268 -10.22 -6.64 13.07
N HIS A 269 -11.31 -7.41 12.98
CA HIS A 269 -12.04 -7.95 14.14
C HIS A 269 -11.74 -9.44 14.39
N ASP A 270 -11.66 -10.24 13.33
CA ASP A 270 -11.24 -11.64 13.37
C ASP A 270 -10.24 -11.96 12.23
N VAL A 271 -8.99 -11.59 12.48
CA VAL A 271 -7.88 -11.85 11.55
C VAL A 271 -7.65 -13.34 11.28
N TRP A 272 -8.06 -14.23 12.18
CA TRP A 272 -7.85 -15.67 12.01
C TRP A 272 -8.88 -16.27 11.05
N LEU A 273 -10.16 -15.90 11.22
CA LEU A 273 -11.22 -16.21 10.26
C LEU A 273 -10.88 -15.63 8.89
N TYR A 274 -10.47 -14.35 8.82
CA TYR A 274 -10.06 -13.71 7.57
C TYR A 274 -8.98 -14.51 6.83
N ASN A 275 -7.92 -14.91 7.53
CA ASN A 275 -6.83 -15.67 6.92
C ASN A 275 -7.29 -17.05 6.44
N LEU A 276 -8.24 -17.68 7.15
CA LEU A 276 -8.80 -18.96 6.73
C LEU A 276 -9.68 -18.83 5.48
N LEU A 277 -10.53 -17.80 5.42
CA LEU A 277 -11.32 -17.46 4.23
C LEU A 277 -10.43 -17.20 3.02
N VAL A 278 -9.38 -16.39 3.20
CA VAL A 278 -8.39 -16.08 2.15
C VAL A 278 -7.66 -17.35 1.69
N LYS A 279 -7.29 -18.25 2.60
CA LYS A 279 -6.68 -19.54 2.26
C LYS A 279 -7.65 -20.40 1.43
N VAL A 280 -8.88 -20.59 1.90
CA VAL A 280 -9.85 -21.51 1.29
C VAL A 280 -10.33 -20.99 -0.06
N TYR A 281 -10.86 -19.77 -0.12
CA TYR A 281 -11.52 -19.24 -1.32
C TYR A 281 -10.57 -18.65 -2.36
N THR A 282 -9.43 -18.08 -1.94
CA THR A 282 -8.55 -17.32 -2.85
C THR A 282 -7.15 -17.91 -2.98
N ASN A 283 -6.86 -19.03 -2.32
CA ASN A 283 -5.54 -19.64 -2.28
C ASN A 283 -4.45 -18.64 -1.82
N ASN A 284 -4.68 -18.00 -0.68
CA ASN A 284 -3.78 -17.01 -0.07
C ASN A 284 -3.59 -15.71 -0.89
N ARG A 285 -4.55 -15.36 -1.75
CA ARG A 285 -4.54 -14.13 -2.56
C ARG A 285 -5.61 -13.15 -2.07
N PRO A 286 -5.37 -12.41 -0.96
CA PRO A 286 -6.39 -11.65 -0.22
C PRO A 286 -7.13 -10.57 -1.03
N SER A 287 -6.49 -10.05 -2.07
CA SER A 287 -7.02 -8.98 -2.94
C SER A 287 -7.74 -9.51 -4.18
N THR A 288 -7.95 -10.83 -4.30
CA THR A 288 -8.63 -11.42 -5.46
C THR A 288 -10.11 -11.09 -5.39
N PRO A 289 -10.66 -10.28 -6.32
CA PRO A 289 -12.06 -9.97 -6.33
C PRO A 289 -12.87 -11.20 -6.73
N SER A 290 -13.94 -11.49 -6.00
CA SER A 290 -14.82 -12.59 -6.38
C SER A 290 -15.67 -12.23 -7.59
N GLY A 291 -16.13 -10.97 -7.68
CA GLY A 291 -17.12 -10.55 -8.65
C GLY A 291 -18.56 -10.96 -8.28
N LEU A 292 -18.76 -11.54 -7.09
CA LEU A 292 -20.08 -11.84 -6.55
C LEU A 292 -20.79 -10.55 -6.10
N ARG A 293 -22.11 -10.64 -6.12
CA ARG A 293 -23.06 -9.65 -5.58
C ARG A 293 -24.24 -10.42 -5.03
N VAL A 294 -25.06 -9.77 -4.21
CA VAL A 294 -26.35 -10.35 -3.76
C VAL A 294 -27.17 -10.83 -4.96
N CYS A 295 -27.32 -9.96 -5.97
CA CYS A 295 -28.02 -10.26 -7.21
C CYS A 295 -27.07 -10.20 -8.40
N ILE A 296 -26.83 -11.34 -9.04
CA ILE A 296 -25.95 -11.43 -10.21
C ILE A 296 -26.73 -11.06 -11.47
N ILE A 297 -26.14 -10.21 -12.31
CA ILE A 297 -26.65 -9.86 -13.63
C ILE A 297 -25.86 -10.66 -14.67
N ILE A 298 -26.55 -11.50 -15.45
CA ILE A 298 -25.98 -12.14 -16.64
C ILE A 298 -26.43 -11.29 -17.83
N LEU A 299 -25.49 -10.68 -18.54
CA LEU A 299 -25.80 -10.05 -19.83
C LEU A 299 -26.10 -11.17 -20.86
N PRO A 300 -27.18 -11.08 -21.65
CA PRO A 300 -27.49 -12.09 -22.67
C PRO A 300 -26.36 -12.16 -23.71
N GLY A 301 -25.80 -13.36 -23.95
CA GLY A 301 -24.79 -13.59 -25.00
C GLY A 301 -23.64 -14.56 -24.65
N LEU A 302 -23.64 -15.18 -23.47
CA LEU A 302 -22.55 -16.08 -23.03
C LEU A 302 -22.95 -17.57 -23.01
N GLU A 303 -23.51 -18.07 -24.11
CA GLU A 303 -23.62 -19.51 -24.36
C GLU A 303 -22.77 -19.88 -25.58
N GLY A 304 -21.53 -20.31 -25.35
CA GLY A 304 -20.64 -20.82 -26.40
C GLY A 304 -19.20 -21.00 -25.93
N PRO A 305 -18.52 -22.11 -26.29
CA PRO A 305 -17.19 -22.42 -25.79
C PRO A 305 -16.13 -21.68 -26.61
N HIS A 306 -15.70 -20.52 -26.14
CA HIS A 306 -14.51 -19.88 -26.69
C HIS A 306 -13.47 -19.58 -25.61
N ASN A 307 -12.28 -20.08 -25.90
CA ASN A 307 -11.02 -19.85 -25.22
C ASN A 307 -10.94 -18.44 -24.62
N LEU A 308 -10.70 -18.37 -23.31
CA LEU A 308 -10.18 -17.17 -22.65
C LEU A 308 -8.70 -16.99 -23.04
N SER A 309 -8.43 -16.69 -24.32
CA SER A 309 -7.38 -15.75 -24.65
C SER A 309 -7.92 -14.36 -24.32
N TYR A 310 -7.16 -13.58 -23.58
CA TYR A 310 -7.46 -12.18 -23.31
C TYR A 310 -7.59 -11.44 -24.65
N SER A 311 -8.83 -11.21 -25.09
CA SER A 311 -9.16 -10.32 -26.19
C SER A 311 -9.70 -9.02 -25.61
N PHE A 312 -9.02 -7.93 -25.96
CA PHE A 312 -9.41 -6.55 -25.74
C PHE A 312 -10.92 -6.33 -25.95
N GLN A 313 -11.56 -5.67 -24.98
CA GLN A 313 -12.92 -5.15 -25.17
C GLN A 313 -12.89 -4.13 -26.32
N LEU A 314 -13.57 -4.45 -27.42
CA LEU A 314 -14.00 -3.46 -28.40
C LEU A 314 -15.01 -2.54 -27.71
N HIS A 315 -14.65 -1.26 -27.57
CA HIS A 315 -15.60 -0.24 -27.16
C HIS A 315 -16.63 -0.08 -28.28
N HIS A 316 -17.89 -0.45 -28.03
CA HIS A 316 -18.96 -0.33 -29.02
C HIS A 316 -19.06 1.13 -29.52
N ILE A 317 -18.83 1.32 -30.83
CA ILE A 317 -19.04 2.59 -31.53
C ILE A 317 -20.52 2.95 -31.43
N ARG A 318 -20.85 4.03 -30.71
CA ARG A 318 -22.23 4.51 -30.59
C ARG A 318 -22.65 5.22 -31.88
N VAL A 319 -23.74 4.76 -32.47
CA VAL A 319 -24.35 5.39 -33.65
C VAL A 319 -24.85 6.79 -33.28
N GLY A 320 -24.52 7.81 -34.08
CA GLY A 320 -24.87 9.21 -33.79
C GLY A 320 -23.89 9.97 -32.89
N PHE A 321 -22.71 9.41 -32.61
CA PHE A 321 -21.63 10.06 -31.85
C PHE A 321 -20.36 10.15 -32.70
N LYS A 322 -19.56 11.20 -32.46
CA LYS A 322 -18.18 11.33 -32.93
C LYS A 322 -17.26 10.61 -31.95
N HIS A 323 -16.22 9.93 -32.45
CA HIS A 323 -15.34 9.09 -31.62
C HIS A 323 -13.87 9.41 -31.83
N ARG A 324 -13.12 9.35 -30.73
CA ARG A 324 -11.66 9.38 -30.66
C ARG A 324 -11.18 8.36 -29.62
N TRP A 325 -9.92 7.97 -29.71
CA TRP A 325 -9.28 7.05 -28.77
C TRP A 325 -7.93 7.58 -28.33
N VAL A 326 -7.65 7.52 -27.04
CA VAL A 326 -6.37 7.93 -26.46
C VAL A 326 -5.58 6.70 -26.01
N ASN A 327 -4.36 6.51 -26.52
CA ASN A 327 -3.49 5.42 -26.10
C ASN A 327 -2.56 5.82 -24.93
N GLN A 328 -1.78 4.87 -24.39
CA GLN A 328 -0.91 5.12 -23.23
C GLN A 328 0.11 6.25 -23.46
N SER A 329 0.56 6.46 -24.70
CA SER A 329 1.50 7.54 -25.03
C SER A 329 0.86 8.94 -25.01
N GLY A 330 -0.45 9.02 -24.80
CA GLY A 330 -1.24 10.24 -24.84
C GLY A 330 -1.64 10.67 -26.26
N GLY A 331 -1.45 9.80 -27.27
CA GLY A 331 -1.84 10.07 -28.65
C GLY A 331 -3.34 9.92 -28.85
N CYS A 332 -3.96 10.86 -29.58
CA CYS A 332 -5.39 10.82 -29.93
C CYS A 332 -5.58 10.32 -31.37
N TYR A 333 -6.42 9.31 -31.55
CA TYR A 333 -6.64 8.61 -32.81
C TYR A 333 -8.12 8.67 -33.22
N THR A 334 -8.36 8.71 -34.53
CA THR A 334 -9.71 8.67 -35.12
C THR A 334 -10.21 7.24 -35.36
N THR A 335 -9.37 6.25 -35.10
CA THR A 335 -9.66 4.82 -35.11
C THR A 335 -9.08 4.20 -33.85
N GLN A 336 -9.71 3.14 -33.33
CA GLN A 336 -9.23 2.49 -32.12
C GLN A 336 -7.85 1.84 -32.38
N PRO A 337 -6.78 2.25 -31.67
CA PRO A 337 -5.47 1.68 -31.85
C PRO A 337 -5.41 0.26 -31.27
N ASN A 338 -4.48 -0.57 -31.78
CA ASN A 338 -4.22 -1.89 -31.23
C ASN A 338 -3.70 -1.78 -29.79
N GLY A 339 -4.44 -2.34 -28.83
CA GLY A 339 -4.10 -2.31 -27.40
C GLY A 339 -5.07 -1.49 -26.55
N SER A 340 -4.70 -1.27 -25.28
CA SER A 340 -5.53 -0.52 -24.33
C SER A 340 -5.64 0.93 -24.78
N SER A 341 -6.86 1.45 -24.83
CA SER A 341 -7.15 2.85 -25.17
C SER A 341 -8.34 3.34 -24.36
N ILE A 342 -8.42 4.66 -24.18
CA ILE A 342 -9.54 5.32 -23.52
C ILE A 342 -10.38 5.98 -24.61
N ALA A 343 -11.66 5.60 -24.69
CA ALA A 343 -12.60 6.22 -25.62
C ALA A 343 -12.92 7.66 -25.19
N VAL A 344 -12.95 8.57 -26.16
CA VAL A 344 -13.46 9.94 -26.01
C VAL A 344 -14.51 10.15 -27.09
N ASP A 345 -15.77 10.22 -26.70
CA ASP A 345 -16.89 10.32 -27.62
C ASP A 345 -17.74 11.56 -27.34
N ALA A 346 -18.34 12.11 -28.39
CA ALA A 346 -19.14 13.32 -28.29
C ALA A 346 -20.40 13.23 -29.15
N THR A 347 -21.44 13.95 -28.78
CA THR A 347 -22.63 14.09 -29.63
C THR A 347 -22.26 14.78 -30.95
N THR A 348 -23.08 14.63 -31.99
CA THR A 348 -22.84 15.30 -33.28
C THR A 348 -22.88 16.82 -33.19
N ALA A 349 -23.60 17.37 -32.21
CA ALA A 349 -23.69 18.81 -31.96
C ALA A 349 -22.40 19.41 -31.39
N VAL A 350 -21.53 18.61 -30.74
CA VAL A 350 -20.26 19.07 -30.19
C VAL A 350 -19.27 19.40 -31.30
N SER A 351 -18.57 20.54 -31.16
CA SER A 351 -17.54 20.94 -32.11
C SER A 351 -16.36 19.96 -32.17
N ASP A 352 -15.75 19.80 -33.35
CA ASP A 352 -14.55 18.95 -33.50
C ASP A 352 -13.36 19.50 -32.70
N GLU A 353 -13.32 20.82 -32.48
CA GLU A 353 -12.35 21.47 -31.62
C GLU A 353 -12.49 21.02 -30.17
N ALA A 354 -13.70 21.01 -29.62
CA ALA A 354 -13.96 20.54 -28.25
C ALA A 354 -13.61 19.06 -28.09
N LEU A 355 -14.01 18.21 -29.04
CA LEU A 355 -13.66 16.80 -29.03
C LEU A 355 -12.13 16.58 -29.10
N SER A 356 -11.42 17.34 -29.94
CA SER A 356 -9.96 17.25 -30.03
C SER A 356 -9.28 17.71 -28.76
N LYS A 357 -9.72 18.83 -28.16
CA LYS A 357 -9.19 19.34 -26.88
C LYS A 357 -9.44 18.37 -25.73
N ALA A 358 -10.61 17.77 -25.64
CA ALA A 358 -10.91 16.72 -24.66
C ALA A 358 -9.89 15.58 -24.77
N CYS A 359 -9.67 15.10 -26.00
CA CYS A 359 -8.67 14.08 -26.31
C CYS A 359 -7.26 14.48 -25.85
N THR A 360 -6.85 15.73 -26.09
CA THR A 360 -5.56 16.27 -25.64
C THR A 360 -5.46 16.31 -24.12
N ILE A 361 -6.50 16.77 -23.40
CA ILE A 361 -6.53 16.82 -21.93
C ILE A 361 -6.35 15.42 -21.35
N ILE A 362 -7.12 14.44 -21.83
CA ILE A 362 -7.01 13.04 -21.39
C ILE A 362 -5.62 12.46 -21.72
N GLY A 363 -5.09 12.76 -22.91
CA GLY A 363 -3.73 12.38 -23.29
C GLY A 363 -2.67 12.90 -22.33
N LEU A 364 -2.77 14.15 -21.89
CA LEU A 364 -1.85 14.76 -20.92
C LEU A 364 -1.95 14.11 -19.54
N MET A 365 -3.16 13.80 -19.07
CA MET A 365 -3.36 13.15 -17.77
C MET A 365 -2.77 11.73 -17.70
N ILE A 366 -2.78 10.99 -18.82
CA ILE A 366 -2.37 9.58 -18.83
C ILE A 366 -0.96 9.33 -19.38
N LYS A 367 -0.33 10.30 -20.05
CA LYS A 367 0.98 10.14 -20.72
C LYS A 367 2.08 9.58 -19.82
N HIS A 368 2.03 9.88 -18.52
CA HIS A 368 3.01 9.43 -17.52
C HIS A 368 2.43 8.42 -16.52
N MET A 369 1.19 7.97 -16.75
CA MET A 369 0.54 6.93 -15.95
C MET A 369 1.26 5.59 -16.18
N SER A 370 1.45 4.82 -15.11
CA SER A 370 2.03 3.49 -15.25
C SER A 370 1.14 2.63 -16.14
N THR A 371 1.74 1.69 -16.89
CA THR A 371 1.00 0.76 -17.76
C THR A 371 -0.13 0.06 -17.01
N GLU A 372 0.16 -0.37 -15.79
CA GLU A 372 -0.83 -0.98 -14.89
C GLU A 372 -2.05 -0.06 -14.65
N ILE A 373 -1.84 1.18 -14.22
CA ILE A 373 -2.94 2.11 -13.91
C ILE A 373 -3.67 2.57 -15.19
N PHE A 374 -2.96 2.69 -16.31
CA PHE A 374 -3.56 2.99 -17.61
C PHE A 374 -4.47 1.84 -18.08
N GLU A 375 -4.00 0.59 -17.98
CA GLU A 375 -4.79 -0.60 -18.30
C GLU A 375 -6.00 -0.80 -17.39
N TYR A 376 -5.94 -0.34 -16.14
CA TYR A 376 -7.11 -0.31 -15.27
C TYR A 376 -8.09 0.79 -15.70
N SER A 377 -7.59 1.98 -16.00
CA SER A 377 -8.40 3.14 -16.40
C SER A 377 -9.08 2.93 -17.77
N SER A 378 -8.44 2.21 -18.69
CA SER A 378 -8.99 1.86 -20.00
C SER A 378 -10.15 0.84 -19.96
N ARG A 379 -10.41 0.22 -18.80
CA ARG A 379 -11.59 -0.66 -18.62
C ARG A 379 -12.88 0.12 -18.36
N GLY A 380 -12.77 1.42 -18.09
CA GLY A 380 -13.92 2.30 -17.93
C GLY A 380 -14.59 2.61 -19.28
N HIS A 381 -15.77 3.24 -19.24
CA HIS A 381 -16.48 3.60 -20.47
C HIS A 381 -15.83 4.78 -21.22
N GLY A 382 -14.73 5.36 -20.72
CA GLY A 382 -14.08 6.53 -21.31
C GLY A 382 -14.73 7.86 -20.92
N VAL A 383 -14.52 8.89 -21.74
CA VAL A 383 -14.97 10.27 -21.52
C VAL A 383 -15.99 10.67 -22.57
N GLY A 384 -17.08 11.31 -22.15
CA GLY A 384 -18.12 11.84 -23.00
C GLY A 384 -18.10 13.37 -23.04
N VAL A 385 -18.26 13.98 -24.21
CA VAL A 385 -18.45 15.43 -24.36
C VAL A 385 -19.86 15.71 -24.86
N PHE A 386 -20.58 16.61 -24.20
CA PHE A 386 -21.94 17.01 -24.61
C PHE A 386 -22.04 18.52 -24.87
N ALA A 387 -22.89 18.89 -25.82
CA ALA A 387 -23.27 20.27 -26.07
C ALA A 387 -24.35 20.70 -25.06
N LYS A 388 -24.41 21.99 -24.73
CA LYS A 388 -25.37 22.52 -23.75
C LYS A 388 -26.83 22.20 -24.11
N ALA A 389 -27.16 22.18 -25.40
CA ALA A 389 -28.50 21.87 -25.90
C ALA A 389 -28.89 20.39 -25.72
N ASP A 390 -27.93 19.48 -25.78
CA ASP A 390 -28.18 18.04 -25.61
C ASP A 390 -28.38 17.68 -24.13
N GLY A 391 -27.56 18.32 -23.28
CA GLY A 391 -27.44 18.02 -21.86
C GLY A 391 -26.77 16.66 -21.60
N MET A 392 -26.27 16.45 -20.39
CA MET A 392 -25.55 15.22 -20.05
C MET A 392 -26.42 13.94 -20.12
N GLY A 393 -27.74 14.08 -20.03
CA GLY A 393 -28.70 12.98 -20.12
C GLY A 393 -28.83 12.36 -21.52
N VAL A 394 -28.15 12.92 -22.54
CA VAL A 394 -27.99 12.28 -23.86
C VAL A 394 -27.21 10.97 -23.79
N TYR A 395 -26.38 10.81 -22.76
CA TYR A 395 -25.75 9.54 -22.43
C TYR A 395 -26.75 8.65 -21.67
N PRO A 396 -27.09 7.44 -22.17
CA PRO A 396 -28.06 6.55 -21.55
C PRO A 396 -27.79 6.24 -20.07
N GLU A 397 -26.51 6.15 -19.69
CA GLU A 397 -26.08 5.96 -18.31
C GLU A 397 -26.48 7.12 -17.36
N ASN A 398 -26.83 8.28 -17.92
CA ASN A 398 -27.27 9.49 -17.21
C ASN A 398 -28.70 9.90 -17.60
N ALA A 399 -29.47 9.02 -18.27
CA ALA A 399 -30.83 9.37 -18.72
C ALA A 399 -31.76 9.77 -17.57
N ASN A 400 -31.51 9.21 -16.37
CA ASN A 400 -32.26 9.48 -15.15
C ASN A 400 -31.99 10.87 -14.54
N VAL A 401 -30.94 11.61 -14.95
CA VAL A 401 -30.70 12.96 -14.40
C VAL A 401 -31.27 14.07 -15.30
N ARG A 402 -31.96 13.68 -16.39
CA ARG A 402 -32.55 14.61 -17.35
C ARG A 402 -33.70 15.36 -16.71
N ASP A 403 -33.67 16.68 -16.80
CA ASP A 403 -34.75 17.52 -16.29
C ASP A 403 -36.00 17.37 -17.17
N THR A 404 -37.17 17.26 -16.55
CA THR A 404 -38.47 17.26 -17.22
C THR A 404 -39.15 18.62 -17.06
N PRO A 405 -40.15 18.98 -17.89
CA PRO A 405 -40.87 20.24 -17.74
C PRO A 405 -41.45 20.44 -16.34
N GLU A 406 -41.89 19.37 -15.68
CA GLU A 406 -42.44 19.38 -14.33
C GLU A 406 -41.37 19.65 -13.26
N CYS A 407 -40.11 19.30 -13.55
CA CYS A 407 -38.99 19.44 -12.63
C CYS A 407 -38.17 20.71 -12.83
N ASN A 408 -38.34 21.46 -13.92
CA ASN A 408 -37.51 22.61 -14.37
C ASN A 408 -37.23 23.73 -13.33
N ARG A 409 -37.90 23.74 -12.16
CA ARG A 409 -37.66 24.71 -11.06
C ARG A 409 -37.71 24.12 -9.65
N THR A 410 -37.73 22.80 -9.52
CA THR A 410 -37.87 22.13 -8.23
C THR A 410 -36.96 20.91 -8.12
N CYS A 411 -36.45 20.68 -6.92
CA CYS A 411 -35.69 19.49 -6.53
C CYS A 411 -36.47 18.63 -5.52
N ASN A 412 -37.75 18.95 -5.27
CA ASN A 412 -38.53 18.30 -4.22
C ASN A 412 -39.25 17.05 -4.73
N GLY A 413 -39.45 16.09 -3.82
CA GLY A 413 -40.24 14.88 -4.08
C GLY A 413 -39.67 14.05 -5.24
N THR A 414 -40.53 13.74 -6.21
CA THR A 414 -40.16 12.97 -7.40
C THR A 414 -39.10 13.66 -8.24
N CYS A 415 -38.89 14.99 -8.15
CA CYS A 415 -37.88 15.72 -8.93
C CYS A 415 -36.46 15.71 -8.34
N SER A 416 -36.26 15.11 -7.17
CA SER A 416 -34.96 15.04 -6.48
C SER A 416 -33.84 14.42 -7.33
N HIS A 417 -34.16 13.43 -8.16
CA HIS A 417 -33.21 12.76 -9.07
C HIS A 417 -32.58 13.68 -10.15
N THR A 418 -33.15 14.87 -10.38
CA THR A 418 -32.65 15.84 -11.37
C THR A 418 -31.72 16.90 -10.77
N CYS A 419 -31.42 16.80 -9.48
CA CYS A 419 -30.57 17.74 -8.76
C CYS A 419 -29.40 17.05 -8.05
N THR A 420 -28.29 17.77 -7.94
CA THR A 420 -27.14 17.40 -7.12
C THR A 420 -27.49 17.49 -5.63
N PHE A 421 -26.67 16.86 -4.77
CA PHE A 421 -26.91 16.85 -3.33
C PHE A 421 -26.91 18.26 -2.69
N ASP A 422 -26.19 19.22 -3.30
CA ASP A 422 -26.12 20.63 -2.90
C ASP A 422 -27.23 21.48 -3.53
N GLY A 423 -28.20 20.87 -4.19
CA GLY A 423 -29.43 21.51 -4.68
C GLY A 423 -29.33 22.16 -6.07
N ARG A 424 -28.21 22.01 -6.78
CA ARG A 424 -28.07 22.49 -8.16
C ARG A 424 -28.72 21.53 -9.14
N LYS A 425 -29.22 22.03 -10.27
CA LYS A 425 -29.75 21.17 -11.33
C LYS A 425 -28.63 20.49 -12.08
N TYR A 426 -28.77 19.20 -12.41
CA TYR A 426 -27.80 18.51 -13.29
C TYR A 426 -27.71 19.19 -14.67
N ALA A 427 -28.78 19.84 -15.14
CA ALA A 427 -28.77 20.67 -16.34
C ALA A 427 -27.89 21.95 -16.24
N SER A 428 -27.50 22.35 -15.04
CA SER A 428 -26.73 23.57 -14.76
C SER A 428 -25.25 23.33 -14.40
N ILE A 429 -24.84 22.07 -14.24
CA ILE A 429 -23.45 21.71 -13.94
C ILE A 429 -22.71 21.28 -15.22
N ALA A 430 -21.38 21.40 -15.21
CA ALA A 430 -20.57 21.17 -16.40
C ALA A 430 -20.02 19.74 -16.52
N GLY A 431 -20.30 18.84 -15.58
CA GLY A 431 -19.85 17.45 -15.67
C GLY A 431 -20.46 16.53 -14.61
N LEU A 432 -20.29 15.23 -14.84
CA LEU A 432 -20.70 14.16 -13.92
C LEU A 432 -19.93 12.87 -14.24
N THR A 433 -19.51 12.13 -13.21
CA THR A 433 -18.91 10.80 -13.38
C THR A 433 -19.76 9.70 -12.76
N ASN A 434 -20.34 8.86 -13.62
CA ASN A 434 -21.03 7.61 -13.25
C ASN A 434 -20.22 6.41 -13.77
N SER A 435 -20.71 5.74 -14.83
CA SER A 435 -19.97 4.71 -15.57
C SER A 435 -18.97 5.32 -16.56
N ARG A 436 -19.26 6.55 -16.97
CA ARG A 436 -18.50 7.42 -17.88
C ARG A 436 -18.35 8.79 -17.22
N SER A 437 -17.23 9.45 -17.47
CA SER A 437 -17.02 10.87 -17.14
C SER A 437 -17.61 11.70 -18.27
N VAL A 438 -18.64 12.51 -18.02
CA VAL A 438 -19.22 13.38 -19.05
C VAL A 438 -18.95 14.84 -18.73
N VAL A 439 -18.65 15.64 -19.76
CA VAL A 439 -18.18 17.01 -19.61
C VAL A 439 -18.81 17.92 -20.67
N LEU A 440 -19.18 19.14 -20.27
CA LEU A 440 -19.77 20.16 -21.13
C LEU A 440 -18.72 20.76 -22.07
N GLU A 441 -19.06 20.91 -23.36
CA GLU A 441 -18.15 21.48 -24.37
C GLU A 441 -17.65 22.89 -24.02
N ASP A 442 -18.50 23.74 -23.43
CA ASP A 442 -18.16 25.12 -23.07
C ASP A 442 -17.02 25.18 -22.04
N ASN A 443 -16.97 24.20 -21.12
CA ASN A 443 -15.89 24.08 -20.14
C ASN A 443 -14.59 23.59 -20.79
N ILE A 444 -14.66 22.65 -21.75
CA ILE A 444 -13.49 22.16 -22.49
C ILE A 444 -12.87 23.27 -23.37
N LEU A 445 -13.72 24.13 -23.94
CA LEU A 445 -13.30 25.26 -24.76
C LEU A 445 -12.85 26.48 -23.93
N CYS A 446 -13.14 26.51 -22.63
CA CYS A 446 -12.91 27.65 -21.74
C CYS A 446 -13.50 28.96 -22.30
N ASN A 447 -14.71 28.91 -22.86
CA ASN A 447 -15.36 30.07 -23.44
C ASN A 447 -16.18 30.86 -22.39
N ASP A 448 -16.75 32.00 -22.77
CA ASP A 448 -17.53 32.86 -21.84
C ASP A 448 -18.85 32.22 -21.34
N LYS A 449 -19.25 31.08 -21.90
CA LYS A 449 -20.43 30.30 -21.47
C LYS A 449 -20.09 29.21 -20.45
N ASP A 450 -18.81 29.03 -20.12
CA ASP A 450 -18.36 28.10 -19.08
C ASP A 450 -18.97 28.48 -17.72
N PRO A 451 -19.80 27.62 -17.09
CA PRO A 451 -20.41 27.89 -15.78
C PRO A 451 -19.39 28.16 -14.66
N TYR A 452 -18.15 27.70 -14.84
CA TYR A 452 -17.06 27.84 -13.87
C TYR A 452 -16.17 29.06 -14.15
N ASN A 453 -16.54 29.93 -15.09
CA ASN A 453 -15.85 31.18 -15.42
C ASN A 453 -14.35 30.98 -15.75
N ARG A 454 -14.00 29.87 -16.40
CA ARG A 454 -12.63 29.50 -16.80
C ARG A 454 -11.70 29.25 -15.61
N LYS A 455 -12.26 29.02 -14.42
CA LYS A 455 -11.50 28.79 -13.19
C LYS A 455 -11.15 27.32 -12.98
N GLU A 456 -11.90 26.40 -13.57
CA GLU A 456 -11.69 24.97 -13.33
C GLU A 456 -11.89 24.12 -14.60
N SER A 457 -11.02 23.14 -14.81
CA SER A 457 -11.22 22.09 -15.82
C SER A 457 -12.01 20.93 -15.23
N ILE A 458 -13.31 20.91 -15.53
CA ILE A 458 -14.19 19.82 -15.13
C ILE A 458 -13.82 18.52 -15.87
N CYS A 459 -13.22 18.62 -17.06
CA CYS A 459 -12.68 17.44 -17.74
C CYS A 459 -11.60 16.71 -16.93
N VAL A 460 -10.74 17.45 -16.21
CA VAL A 460 -9.70 16.84 -15.37
C VAL A 460 -10.34 16.26 -14.11
N HIS A 461 -11.24 17.01 -13.47
CA HIS A 461 -11.96 16.60 -12.27
C HIS A 461 -12.73 15.29 -12.50
N GLU A 462 -13.57 15.24 -13.52
CA GLU A 462 -14.43 14.08 -13.79
C GLU A 462 -13.61 12.86 -14.24
N PHE A 463 -12.60 13.07 -15.07
CA PHE A 463 -11.73 11.97 -15.45
C PHE A 463 -10.92 11.42 -14.26
N ALA A 464 -10.58 12.25 -13.29
CA ALA A 464 -9.93 11.80 -12.05
C ALA A 464 -10.83 10.85 -11.25
N HIS A 465 -12.15 11.11 -11.18
CA HIS A 465 -13.12 10.18 -10.59
C HIS A 465 -13.12 8.84 -11.32
N GLN A 466 -13.04 8.83 -12.64
CA GLN A 466 -12.97 7.60 -13.42
C GLN A 466 -11.67 6.82 -13.18
N VAL A 467 -10.53 7.50 -13.10
CA VAL A 467 -9.26 6.87 -12.71
C VAL A 467 -9.39 6.27 -11.31
N PHE A 468 -9.86 7.06 -10.32
CA PHE A 468 -10.07 6.61 -8.94
C PHE A 468 -11.01 5.42 -8.84
N LYS A 469 -12.07 5.37 -9.66
CA LYS A 469 -13.01 4.26 -9.73
C LYS A 469 -12.37 2.96 -10.21
N HIS A 470 -11.33 3.03 -11.05
CA HIS A 470 -10.65 1.85 -11.59
C HIS A 470 -9.30 1.54 -10.94
N LEU A 471 -8.79 2.40 -10.06
CA LEU A 471 -7.57 2.11 -9.28
C LEU A 471 -7.69 0.76 -8.54
N PRO A 472 -6.59 -0.01 -8.43
CA PRO A 472 -6.57 -1.19 -7.58
C PRO A 472 -6.90 -0.80 -6.14
N THR A 473 -7.61 -1.67 -5.45
CA THR A 473 -8.09 -1.43 -4.08
C THR A 473 -6.95 -1.11 -3.09
N SER A 474 -5.74 -1.62 -3.34
CA SER A 474 -4.55 -1.26 -2.55
C SER A 474 -4.18 0.23 -2.64
N TYR A 475 -4.40 0.87 -3.78
CA TYR A 475 -4.21 2.32 -3.95
C TYR A 475 -5.35 3.11 -3.33
N LYS A 476 -6.60 2.66 -3.53
CA LYS A 476 -7.78 3.30 -2.91
C LYS A 476 -7.71 3.29 -1.39
N ASN A 477 -7.40 2.15 -0.78
CA ASN A 477 -7.29 2.03 0.68
C ASN A 477 -6.17 2.91 1.26
N ARG A 478 -5.07 3.09 0.53
CA ARG A 478 -4.01 4.02 0.93
C ARG A 478 -4.49 5.46 0.86
N PHE A 479 -5.27 5.81 -0.16
CA PHE A 479 -5.82 7.15 -0.33
C PHE A 479 -6.96 7.45 0.66
N ASP A 480 -7.87 6.50 0.89
CA ASP A 480 -8.92 6.60 1.90
C ASP A 480 -8.33 6.80 3.29
N TYR A 481 -7.23 6.11 3.62
CA TYR A 481 -6.48 6.37 4.85
C TYR A 481 -5.99 7.82 4.94
N ILE A 482 -5.42 8.37 3.86
CA ILE A 482 -4.97 9.78 3.81
C ILE A 482 -6.16 10.72 4.00
N TYR A 483 -7.26 10.50 3.27
CA TYR A 483 -8.48 11.28 3.41
C TYR A 483 -9.03 11.26 4.85
N HIS A 484 -9.14 10.08 5.46
CA HIS A 484 -9.64 9.96 6.83
C HIS A 484 -8.71 10.59 7.86
N TYR A 485 -7.40 10.40 7.69
CA TYR A 485 -6.40 11.05 8.52
C TYR A 485 -6.51 12.58 8.40
N ASP A 486 -6.54 13.11 7.19
CA ASP A 486 -6.61 14.54 6.93
C ASP A 486 -7.93 15.16 7.41
N LYS A 487 -9.04 14.43 7.27
CA LYS A 487 -10.38 14.84 7.77
C LYS A 487 -10.43 14.84 9.30
N GLN A 488 -9.91 13.80 9.95
CA GLN A 488 -9.86 13.72 11.42
C GLN A 488 -8.99 14.82 12.03
N HIS A 489 -7.85 15.12 11.39
CA HIS A 489 -6.88 16.09 11.90
C HIS A 489 -7.12 17.50 11.38
N LYS A 490 -8.20 17.72 10.61
CA LYS A 490 -8.56 19.01 10.01
C LYS A 490 -7.38 19.65 9.26
N ILE A 491 -6.61 18.82 8.56
CA ILE A 491 -5.47 19.27 7.73
C ILE A 491 -5.98 20.18 6.61
N TRP A 492 -7.15 19.85 6.07
CA TRP A 492 -7.88 20.65 5.10
C TRP A 492 -9.10 21.29 5.76
N LYS A 493 -9.46 22.51 5.34
CA LYS A 493 -10.74 23.10 5.73
C LYS A 493 -11.89 22.30 5.13
N ASP A 494 -12.96 22.19 5.89
CA ASP A 494 -14.24 21.64 5.42
C ASP A 494 -14.71 22.39 4.16
N GLY A 495 -14.87 21.65 3.06
CA GLY A 495 -15.22 22.16 1.74
C GLY A 495 -15.57 21.00 0.79
N TYR A 496 -15.89 21.31 -0.47
CA TYR A 496 -16.35 20.32 -1.47
C TYR A 496 -15.38 19.14 -1.61
N GLY A 497 -14.07 19.40 -1.74
CA GLY A 497 -13.03 18.38 -1.78
C GLY A 497 -12.88 17.53 -0.51
N MET A 498 -13.51 17.88 0.62
CA MET A 498 -13.51 17.06 1.85
C MET A 498 -14.84 16.33 2.09
N ALA A 499 -15.78 16.40 1.13
CA ALA A 499 -17.07 15.73 1.23
C ALA A 499 -16.93 14.21 1.19
N THR A 500 -16.14 13.68 0.25
CA THR A 500 -15.84 12.24 0.11
C THR A 500 -14.37 12.03 -0.27
N SER A 501 -13.85 10.81 -0.13
CA SER A 501 -12.48 10.50 -0.58
C SER A 501 -12.34 10.57 -2.11
N ALA A 502 -13.42 10.36 -2.86
CA ALA A 502 -13.42 10.53 -4.31
C ALA A 502 -13.34 12.01 -4.70
N GLU A 503 -14.12 12.89 -4.06
CA GLU A 503 -14.00 14.36 -4.27
C GLU A 503 -12.63 14.86 -3.83
N PHE A 504 -12.10 14.35 -2.72
CA PHE A 504 -10.74 14.68 -2.27
C PHE A 504 -9.69 14.27 -3.30
N TRP A 505 -9.85 13.10 -3.92
CA TRP A 505 -8.98 12.65 -5.00
C TRP A 505 -9.10 13.54 -6.24
N ALA A 506 -10.32 13.84 -6.67
CA ALA A 506 -10.57 14.64 -7.88
C ALA A 506 -10.05 16.06 -7.73
N GLU A 507 -10.32 16.72 -6.60
CA GLU A 507 -9.82 18.07 -6.30
C GLU A 507 -8.29 18.10 -6.14
N ALA A 508 -7.71 17.10 -5.47
CA ALA A 508 -6.26 16.96 -5.39
C ALA A 508 -5.63 16.74 -6.78
N THR A 509 -6.33 16.02 -7.67
CA THR A 509 -5.89 15.79 -9.06
C THR A 509 -6.00 17.08 -9.88
N SER A 510 -7.11 17.82 -9.77
CA SER A 510 -7.27 19.14 -10.40
C SER A 510 -6.20 20.13 -9.93
N ALA A 511 -5.87 20.13 -8.64
CA ALA A 511 -4.75 20.91 -8.12
C ALA A 511 -3.39 20.42 -8.64
N TRP A 512 -3.18 19.10 -8.71
CA TRP A 512 -1.96 18.49 -9.25
C TRP A 512 -1.70 18.89 -10.71
N PHE A 513 -2.73 18.94 -11.54
CA PHE A 513 -2.62 19.40 -12.93
C PHE A 513 -2.74 20.92 -13.10
N HIS A 514 -2.84 21.67 -11.99
CA HIS A 514 -3.03 23.12 -11.95
C HIS A 514 -4.22 23.59 -12.80
N THR A 515 -5.32 22.86 -12.71
CA THR A 515 -6.55 23.15 -13.47
C THR A 515 -7.68 23.68 -12.59
N ALA A 516 -7.36 24.25 -11.43
CA ALA A 516 -8.28 24.98 -10.54
C ALA A 516 -7.64 26.29 -10.06
N ILE A 517 -8.22 27.45 -10.40
CA ILE A 517 -7.69 28.79 -10.16
C ILE A 517 -8.79 29.69 -9.56
N TYR A 518 -8.74 29.97 -8.26
CA TYR A 518 -9.66 30.90 -7.60
C TYR A 518 -8.96 32.24 -7.27
N PRO A 519 -9.38 33.39 -7.83
CA PRO A 519 -8.83 34.68 -7.46
C PRO A 519 -9.55 35.30 -6.26
N GLY A 520 -8.78 35.61 -5.20
CA GLY A 520 -9.11 36.58 -4.16
C GLY A 520 -9.74 36.03 -2.88
N LEU A 521 -8.93 35.84 -1.82
CA LEU A 521 -9.22 36.12 -0.40
C LEU A 521 -8.10 35.52 0.49
N HIS A 522 -7.70 36.27 1.52
CA HIS A 522 -6.75 35.85 2.55
C HIS A 522 -7.33 34.69 3.41
N SER A 523 -6.99 33.43 3.09
CA SER A 523 -7.16 32.18 3.89
C SER A 523 -8.60 31.84 4.36
N PRO A 524 -8.97 30.59 4.72
CA PRO A 524 -8.48 29.27 4.36
C PRO A 524 -9.53 28.52 3.51
N SER A 525 -9.12 27.75 2.51
CA SER A 525 -9.82 26.56 2.00
C SER A 525 -8.88 25.92 0.99
N VAL A 526 -8.47 24.70 1.31
CA VAL A 526 -7.50 23.86 0.58
C VAL A 526 -6.08 24.45 0.49
N GLY A 527 -5.29 24.32 1.56
CA GLY A 527 -3.86 24.65 1.58
C GLY A 527 -3.00 23.59 0.86
N LEU A 528 -3.24 23.37 -0.44
CA LEU A 528 -2.61 22.29 -1.21
C LEU A 528 -1.24 22.77 -1.69
N ASP A 529 -0.26 22.82 -0.80
CA ASP A 529 1.14 22.99 -1.20
C ASP A 529 1.70 21.66 -1.75
N PHE A 530 1.30 21.32 -2.97
CA PHE A 530 2.01 20.37 -3.81
C PHE A 530 3.07 21.14 -4.62
N HIS A 531 4.30 21.18 -4.15
CA HIS A 531 5.45 21.52 -4.99
C HIS A 531 5.73 20.36 -5.95
N LEU A 532 5.32 20.51 -7.20
CA LEU A 532 5.50 19.53 -8.27
C LEU A 532 6.83 19.67 -9.04
N PRO A 533 7.25 18.59 -9.71
CA PRO A 533 8.41 18.58 -10.60
C PRO A 533 8.28 19.59 -11.77
N PRO A 534 9.41 20.15 -12.23
CA PRO A 534 9.49 21.15 -13.31
C PRO A 534 8.80 20.86 -14.63
N ASP A 535 8.67 19.60 -14.96
CA ASP A 535 8.32 19.08 -16.27
C ASP A 535 6.82 19.22 -16.60
N LEU A 536 5.98 19.52 -15.59
CA LEU A 536 4.53 19.73 -15.75
C LEU A 536 4.09 21.21 -15.71
N GLN A 537 4.99 22.16 -15.45
CA GLN A 537 4.61 23.58 -15.26
C GLN A 537 4.35 24.38 -16.55
N LEU A 538 4.47 23.80 -17.76
CA LEU A 538 4.65 24.61 -18.97
C LEU A 538 3.77 24.26 -20.21
N GLN A 539 2.56 23.70 -20.05
CA GLN A 539 1.73 23.35 -21.23
C GLN A 539 0.30 23.90 -21.30
N PHE A 540 -0.15 24.75 -20.38
CA PHE A 540 -1.54 25.24 -20.41
C PHE A 540 -1.78 26.62 -21.04
N LEU A 541 -0.79 27.30 -21.61
CA LEU A 541 -1.02 28.54 -22.36
C LEU A 541 -0.16 28.60 -23.64
N LEU A 542 -0.85 28.54 -24.80
CA LEU A 542 -0.43 28.86 -26.18
C LEU A 542 0.26 27.75 -27.04
N PRO A 543 0.15 27.83 -28.39
CA PRO A 543 -0.13 26.70 -29.28
C PRO A 543 1.08 25.98 -29.90
N SER A 544 0.88 24.68 -30.19
CA SER A 544 1.66 23.83 -31.13
C SER A 544 3.10 23.44 -30.69
N PRO A 545 3.69 22.37 -31.28
CA PRO A 545 4.09 21.12 -30.63
C PRO A 545 5.51 21.12 -30.02
N PRO A 546 5.84 20.12 -29.16
CA PRO A 546 7.10 20.05 -28.43
C PRO A 546 8.28 19.66 -29.34
N VAL A 547 9.23 20.57 -29.48
CA VAL A 547 10.57 20.29 -30.02
C VAL A 547 11.44 19.71 -28.90
N GLN A 548 12.28 18.73 -29.25
CA GLN A 548 13.29 18.09 -28.41
C GLN A 548 14.02 19.07 -27.48
N LEU A 549 13.87 18.91 -26.15
CA LEU A 549 14.59 19.73 -25.17
C LEU A 549 16.01 19.18 -24.89
N HIS A 550 16.89 19.40 -25.86
CA HIS A 550 18.28 19.77 -25.62
C HIS A 550 18.79 20.54 -26.85
N GLN A 551 18.08 21.60 -27.21
CA GLN A 551 18.69 22.66 -28.02
C GLN A 551 19.50 23.55 -27.08
N THR A 552 20.76 23.76 -27.43
CA THR A 552 21.57 24.90 -26.97
C THR A 552 20.70 26.15 -27.02
N ARG A 553 20.35 26.73 -25.86
CA ARG A 553 19.57 27.96 -25.81
C ARG A 553 20.42 29.06 -26.43
N VAL A 554 20.00 29.59 -27.57
CA VAL A 554 20.67 30.72 -28.23
C VAL A 554 20.75 31.87 -27.20
N GLY A 555 21.96 32.36 -26.93
CA GLY A 555 22.19 33.42 -25.93
C GLY A 555 22.60 32.97 -24.53
N PHE A 556 22.81 31.66 -24.28
CA PHE A 556 23.32 31.12 -23.01
C PHE A 556 24.68 30.41 -23.16
N LYS A 557 25.49 30.48 -22.11
CA LYS A 557 26.75 29.77 -21.88
C LYS A 557 26.50 28.62 -20.90
N HIS A 558 27.20 27.50 -21.09
CA HIS A 558 26.92 26.26 -20.36
C HIS A 558 28.19 25.64 -19.76
N ARG A 559 28.04 25.06 -18.58
CA ARG A 559 28.99 24.15 -17.92
C ARG A 559 28.25 22.95 -17.34
N TRP A 560 28.97 21.86 -17.11
CA TRP A 560 28.42 20.65 -16.52
C TRP A 560 29.27 20.15 -15.37
N VAL A 561 28.63 19.80 -14.25
CA VAL A 561 29.30 19.16 -13.12
C VAL A 561 29.05 17.66 -13.19
N ASP A 562 30.10 16.84 -13.16
CA ASP A 562 29.98 15.38 -13.05
C ASP A 562 29.86 14.91 -11.59
N HIS A 563 29.58 13.61 -11.38
CA HIS A 563 29.42 13.04 -10.03
C HIS A 563 30.69 13.15 -9.16
N SER A 564 31.87 13.28 -9.78
CA SER A 564 33.12 13.51 -9.04
C SER A 564 33.31 14.97 -8.60
N GLY A 565 32.37 15.85 -8.98
CA GLY A 565 32.41 17.28 -8.70
C GLY A 565 33.30 18.07 -9.66
N ARG A 566 33.68 17.50 -10.82
CA ARG A 566 34.50 18.21 -11.82
C ARG A 566 33.62 19.00 -12.76
N CYS A 567 34.06 20.21 -13.08
CA CYS A 567 33.40 21.11 -14.03
C CYS A 567 33.90 20.84 -15.46
N HIS A 568 32.97 20.70 -16.40
CA HIS A 568 33.22 20.40 -17.80
C HIS A 568 32.64 21.49 -18.71
N THR A 569 33.31 21.73 -19.82
CA THR A 569 32.88 22.67 -20.87
C THR A 569 31.98 22.01 -21.93
N SER A 570 31.77 20.70 -21.80
CA SER A 570 30.88 19.86 -22.62
C SER A 570 30.21 18.84 -21.72
N LYS A 571 28.99 18.40 -22.05
CA LYS A 571 28.24 17.43 -21.24
C LYS A 571 29.00 16.09 -21.13
N PRO A 572 29.43 15.67 -19.93
CA PRO A 572 30.12 14.39 -19.74
C PRO A 572 29.16 13.21 -19.91
N ARG A 573 29.70 12.02 -20.19
CA ARG A 573 28.89 10.78 -20.24
C ARG A 573 28.40 10.42 -18.84
N GLY A 574 27.11 10.14 -18.70
CA GLY A 574 26.46 9.83 -17.43
C GLY A 574 25.69 11.02 -16.83
N CYS A 575 25.28 10.88 -15.57
CA CYS A 575 24.57 11.95 -14.86
C CYS A 575 25.47 13.18 -14.71
N SER A 576 24.93 14.37 -14.98
CA SER A 576 25.62 15.65 -14.75
C SER A 576 24.62 16.75 -14.43
N VAL A 577 25.04 17.72 -13.62
CA VAL A 577 24.23 18.91 -13.27
C VAL A 577 24.64 20.06 -14.19
N ALA A 578 23.68 20.66 -14.88
CA ALA A 578 23.93 21.82 -15.74
C ALA A 578 24.09 23.10 -14.91
N VAL A 579 25.03 23.95 -15.31
CA VAL A 579 25.19 25.32 -14.81
C VAL A 579 25.20 26.24 -16.01
N ASP A 580 24.13 27.01 -16.16
CA ASP A 580 23.89 27.86 -17.32
C ASP A 580 23.97 29.33 -16.91
N ALA A 581 24.41 30.18 -17.82
CA ALA A 581 24.42 31.63 -17.63
C ALA A 581 24.06 32.32 -18.94
N THR A 582 23.44 33.49 -18.89
CA THR A 582 23.24 34.33 -20.08
C THR A 582 24.58 34.78 -20.67
N THR A 583 24.57 35.28 -21.91
CA THR A 583 25.80 35.75 -22.58
C THR A 583 26.40 37.01 -21.96
N THR A 584 25.56 37.83 -21.33
CA THR A 584 25.88 39.02 -20.52
C THR A 584 26.64 38.68 -19.24
N VAL A 585 26.36 37.55 -18.61
CA VAL A 585 27.06 37.08 -17.41
C VAL A 585 28.51 36.72 -17.72
N SER A 586 29.41 37.10 -16.81
CA SER A 586 30.84 36.86 -16.96
C SER A 586 31.22 35.37 -16.95
N ASN A 587 32.21 34.98 -17.78
CA ASN A 587 32.74 33.60 -17.79
C ASN A 587 33.33 33.20 -16.42
N LEU A 588 33.81 34.19 -15.65
CA LEU A 588 34.32 34.00 -14.31
C LEU A 588 33.19 33.59 -13.34
N ALA A 589 32.04 34.27 -13.38
CA ALA A 589 30.88 33.91 -12.56
C ALA A 589 30.39 32.50 -12.90
N LEU A 590 30.24 32.17 -14.19
CA LEU A 590 29.85 30.83 -14.64
C LEU A 590 30.82 29.74 -14.15
N SER A 591 32.14 29.98 -14.24
CA SER A 591 33.15 29.00 -13.82
C SER A 591 33.22 28.85 -12.29
N LYS A 592 33.07 29.96 -11.54
CA LYS A 592 32.97 29.93 -10.08
C LYS A 592 31.73 29.17 -9.62
N ALA A 593 30.57 29.45 -10.21
CA ALA A 593 29.33 28.73 -9.92
C ALA A 593 29.49 27.22 -10.13
N CYS A 594 30.05 26.81 -11.27
CA CYS A 594 30.32 25.41 -11.57
C CYS A 594 31.26 24.74 -10.55
N THR A 595 32.25 25.47 -10.06
CA THR A 595 33.16 24.97 -9.02
C THR A 595 32.47 24.84 -7.66
N ILE A 596 31.61 25.79 -7.28
CA ILE A 596 30.81 25.73 -6.05
C ILE A 596 29.90 24.52 -6.06
N ILE A 597 29.15 24.31 -7.15
CA ILE A 597 28.28 23.14 -7.31
C ILE A 597 29.07 21.84 -7.27
N GLY A 598 30.22 21.78 -7.96
CA GLY A 598 31.13 20.64 -7.89
C GLY A 598 31.55 20.26 -6.47
N ARG A 599 31.86 21.26 -5.63
CA ARG A 599 32.19 21.02 -4.21
C ARG A 599 31.00 20.53 -3.40
N MET A 600 29.80 21.04 -3.65
CA MET A 600 28.58 20.58 -2.96
C MET A 600 28.20 19.15 -3.35
N THR A 601 28.46 18.73 -4.58
CA THR A 601 27.96 17.45 -5.11
C THR A 601 28.96 16.29 -5.10
N ARG A 602 30.27 16.54 -4.98
CA ARG A 602 31.32 15.51 -5.12
C ARG A 602 31.22 14.29 -4.19
N HIS A 603 30.51 14.41 -3.07
CA HIS A 603 30.31 13.34 -2.08
C HIS A 603 28.83 12.93 -1.96
N MET A 604 27.98 13.47 -2.83
CA MET A 604 26.56 13.15 -2.85
C MET A 604 26.35 11.72 -3.32
N SER A 605 25.27 11.08 -2.87
CA SER A 605 24.93 9.74 -3.36
C SER A 605 24.54 9.79 -4.83
N SER A 606 24.86 8.72 -5.58
CA SER A 606 24.57 8.64 -7.01
C SER A 606 23.09 8.80 -7.32
N SER A 607 22.20 8.36 -6.42
CA SER A 607 20.76 8.50 -6.60
C SER A 607 20.29 9.95 -6.54
N ILE A 608 20.74 10.72 -5.55
CA ILE A 608 20.37 12.13 -5.40
C ILE A 608 21.03 12.96 -6.52
N PHE A 609 22.31 12.71 -6.81
CA PHE A 609 23.02 13.40 -7.86
C PHE A 609 22.42 13.17 -9.25
N CYS A 610 22.08 11.91 -9.59
CA CYS A 610 21.39 11.61 -10.84
C CYS A 610 19.98 12.18 -10.87
N GLY A 611 19.31 12.33 -9.73
CA GLY A 611 18.06 13.08 -9.60
C GLY A 611 18.26 14.55 -9.99
N LEU A 612 19.28 15.21 -9.44
CA LEU A 612 19.64 16.58 -9.78
C LEU A 612 20.02 16.75 -11.25
N GLY A 613 20.67 15.75 -11.86
CA GLY A 613 20.98 15.77 -13.29
C GLY A 613 19.76 15.68 -14.22
N LYS A 614 18.57 15.38 -13.67
CA LYS A 614 17.28 15.47 -14.39
C LYS A 614 16.58 16.82 -14.19
N SER A 615 17.11 17.70 -13.33
CA SER A 615 16.59 19.06 -13.14
C SER A 615 17.07 20.01 -14.25
N HIS A 616 16.57 21.25 -14.24
CA HIS A 616 17.10 22.34 -15.08
C HIS A 616 18.46 22.87 -14.57
N GLY A 617 18.96 22.38 -13.43
CA GLY A 617 20.26 22.71 -12.89
C GLY A 617 20.32 24.09 -12.23
N VAL A 618 21.41 24.81 -12.47
CA VAL A 618 21.68 26.14 -11.90
C VAL A 618 21.68 27.18 -13.02
N GLY A 619 21.14 28.37 -12.74
CA GLY A 619 21.16 29.53 -13.62
C GLY A 619 21.87 30.73 -12.99
N ILE A 620 22.73 31.42 -13.72
CA ILE A 620 23.34 32.68 -13.31
C ILE A 620 22.80 33.81 -14.18
N PHE A 621 22.31 34.89 -13.57
CA PHE A 621 21.82 36.08 -14.27
C PHE A 621 22.60 37.34 -13.89
N ALA A 622 22.64 38.31 -14.79
CA ALA A 622 23.20 39.64 -14.53
C ALA A 622 22.15 40.55 -13.88
N LYS A 623 22.60 41.56 -13.13
CA LYS A 623 21.70 42.47 -12.39
C LYS A 623 20.65 43.17 -13.27
N SER A 624 21.00 43.49 -14.52
CA SER A 624 20.09 44.13 -15.48
C SER A 624 19.00 43.20 -16.03
N GLU A 625 19.13 41.89 -15.83
CA GLU A 625 18.24 40.87 -16.39
C GLU A 625 17.19 40.41 -15.39
N GLY A 626 17.57 40.32 -14.11
CA GLY A 626 16.77 39.71 -13.06
C GLY A 626 16.58 38.20 -13.25
N PRO A 627 16.01 37.50 -12.26
CA PRO A 627 15.74 36.06 -12.35
C PRO A 627 14.70 35.71 -13.41
N GLY A 628 13.86 36.68 -13.83
CA GLY A 628 12.84 36.53 -14.88
C GLY A 628 13.38 36.33 -16.29
N ILE A 629 14.71 36.42 -16.51
CA ILE A 629 15.35 36.07 -17.79
C ILE A 629 15.27 34.57 -18.10
N TYR A 630 15.08 33.75 -17.07
CA TYR A 630 14.79 32.33 -17.22
C TYR A 630 13.29 32.14 -17.49
N PRO A 631 12.90 31.43 -18.57
CA PRO A 631 11.50 31.26 -18.98
C PRO A 631 10.59 30.75 -17.85
N GLU A 632 11.11 29.86 -17.02
CA GLU A 632 10.41 29.32 -15.85
C GLU A 632 10.02 30.38 -14.79
N ASN A 633 10.66 31.55 -14.82
CA ASN A 633 10.43 32.68 -13.91
C ASN A 633 9.86 33.92 -14.62
N TYR A 634 9.53 33.84 -15.92
CA TYR A 634 9.15 35.00 -16.73
C TYR A 634 7.98 35.79 -16.13
N ASN A 635 7.02 35.08 -15.54
CA ASN A 635 5.86 35.67 -14.90
C ASN A 635 6.22 36.53 -13.68
N LEU A 636 7.41 36.40 -13.08
CA LEU A 636 7.83 37.17 -11.91
C LEU A 636 8.44 38.54 -12.27
N LYS A 637 8.71 38.78 -13.56
CA LYS A 637 9.40 39.95 -14.05
C LYS A 637 8.59 41.22 -13.82
N ASP A 638 9.25 42.29 -13.37
CA ASP A 638 8.61 43.58 -13.19
C ASP A 638 8.28 44.21 -14.56
N THR A 639 7.00 44.47 -14.79
CA THR A 639 6.52 45.14 -16.01
C THR A 639 6.36 46.63 -15.74
N PRO A 640 6.37 47.49 -16.77
CA PRO A 640 6.10 48.91 -16.61
C PRO A 640 4.77 49.21 -15.88
N GLN A 641 3.74 48.36 -16.05
CA GLN A 641 2.47 48.51 -15.34
C GLN A 641 2.58 48.19 -13.84
N CYS A 642 3.48 47.28 -13.48
CA CYS A 642 3.66 46.81 -12.12
C CYS A 642 4.83 47.45 -11.38
N HIS A 643 5.61 48.30 -12.04
CA HIS A 643 6.76 48.96 -11.44
C HIS A 643 6.39 49.70 -10.14
N ASN A 644 7.13 49.41 -9.06
CA ASN A 644 6.88 49.90 -7.70
C ASN A 644 5.49 49.61 -7.10
N LYS A 645 4.72 48.68 -7.69
CA LYS A 645 3.43 48.21 -7.16
C LYS A 645 3.51 46.75 -6.75
N CYS A 646 3.03 46.44 -5.56
CA CYS A 646 2.97 45.07 -5.00
C CYS A 646 1.56 44.67 -4.55
N ASP A 647 0.54 45.30 -5.13
CA ASP A 647 -0.88 45.08 -4.85
C ASP A 647 -1.64 44.62 -6.10
N GLY A 648 -2.90 44.22 -5.91
CA GLY A 648 -3.82 43.84 -6.98
C GLY A 648 -3.23 42.83 -7.97
N SER A 649 -3.33 43.14 -9.27
CA SER A 649 -2.78 42.31 -10.34
C SER A 649 -1.26 42.29 -10.38
N CYS A 650 -0.54 43.14 -9.64
CA CYS A 650 0.92 43.25 -9.65
C CYS A 650 1.61 42.51 -8.51
N LYS A 651 0.84 41.96 -7.57
CA LYS A 651 1.32 41.18 -6.42
C LYS A 651 2.27 40.03 -6.81
N HIS A 652 2.07 39.42 -7.98
CA HIS A 652 2.88 38.30 -8.47
C HIS A 652 4.33 38.68 -8.83
N THR A 653 4.64 39.97 -8.99
CA THR A 653 6.00 40.48 -9.27
C THR A 653 6.79 40.82 -8.00
N CYS A 654 6.20 40.60 -6.82
CA CYS A 654 6.81 40.90 -5.53
C CYS A 654 6.92 39.66 -4.63
N THR A 655 8.00 39.59 -3.87
CA THR A 655 8.20 38.64 -2.78
C THR A 655 7.21 38.91 -1.64
N PHE A 656 7.05 37.94 -0.74
CA PHE A 656 6.16 38.04 0.41
C PHE A 656 6.50 39.21 1.35
N ASP A 657 7.78 39.60 1.43
CA ASP A 657 8.26 40.75 2.21
C ASP A 657 8.20 42.09 1.44
N GLY A 658 7.55 42.11 0.26
CA GLY A 658 7.26 43.32 -0.51
C GLY A 658 8.37 43.82 -1.43
N ARG A 659 9.45 43.06 -1.61
CA ARG A 659 10.52 43.39 -2.58
C ARG A 659 10.15 42.91 -3.98
N LYS A 660 10.69 43.53 -5.02
CA LYS A 660 10.51 43.05 -6.41
C LYS A 660 11.34 41.80 -6.65
N TYR A 661 10.80 40.80 -7.34
CA TYR A 661 11.58 39.61 -7.74
C TYR A 661 12.81 39.99 -8.58
N ASP A 662 12.75 41.08 -9.36
CA ASP A 662 13.90 41.59 -10.12
C ASP A 662 15.03 42.18 -9.23
N SER A 663 14.75 42.42 -7.94
CA SER A 663 15.69 42.99 -6.98
C SER A 663 16.35 41.97 -6.04
N ILE A 664 15.99 40.67 -6.15
CA ILE A 664 16.54 39.62 -5.27
C ILE A 664 17.81 39.01 -5.86
N ALA A 665 18.66 38.44 -5.00
CA ALA A 665 19.91 37.82 -5.42
C ALA A 665 19.77 36.35 -5.84
N GLY A 666 18.64 35.72 -5.57
CA GLY A 666 18.41 34.32 -5.91
C GLY A 666 16.97 33.88 -5.68
N LEU A 667 16.61 32.80 -6.38
CA LEU A 667 15.31 32.15 -6.31
C LEU A 667 15.47 30.69 -6.76
N THR A 668 14.73 29.78 -6.10
CA THR A 668 14.62 28.40 -6.54
C THR A 668 13.20 28.05 -6.93
N ASN A 669 13.02 27.70 -8.20
CA ASN A 669 11.87 26.92 -8.65
C ASN A 669 12.38 25.61 -9.28
N THR A 670 12.24 25.47 -10.59
CA THR A 670 12.69 24.29 -11.33
C THR A 670 14.20 24.24 -11.57
N ARG A 671 14.82 25.41 -11.37
CA ARG A 671 16.22 25.77 -11.45
C ARG A 671 16.53 26.64 -10.24
N ALA A 672 17.72 26.47 -9.67
CA ALA A 672 18.27 27.44 -8.71
C ALA A 672 18.91 28.58 -9.51
N VAL A 673 18.31 29.77 -9.50
CA VAL A 673 18.83 30.94 -10.21
C VAL A 673 19.44 31.94 -9.25
N VAL A 674 20.61 32.50 -9.57
CA VAL A 674 21.32 33.45 -8.71
C VAL A 674 22.00 34.57 -9.49
N LEU A 675 22.15 35.70 -8.81
CA LEU A 675 22.82 36.90 -9.31
C LEU A 675 24.34 36.69 -9.41
N GLU A 676 24.95 37.08 -10.52
CA GLU A 676 26.39 36.92 -10.74
C GLU A 676 27.24 37.67 -9.69
N ASP A 677 26.79 38.83 -9.22
CA ASP A 677 27.49 39.64 -8.20
C ASP A 677 27.65 38.88 -6.88
N ASN A 678 26.65 38.07 -6.52
CA ASN A 678 26.70 37.24 -5.31
C ASN A 678 27.64 36.04 -5.49
N VAL A 679 27.65 35.39 -6.66
CA VAL A 679 28.59 34.29 -6.95
C VAL A 679 30.04 34.78 -6.99
N LEU A 680 30.26 36.00 -7.50
CA LEU A 680 31.58 36.61 -7.56
C LEU A 680 32.04 37.16 -6.20
N CYS A 681 31.10 37.44 -5.29
CA CYS A 681 31.30 38.20 -4.07
C CYS A 681 31.96 39.56 -4.38
N ASN A 682 31.35 40.37 -5.25
CA ASN A 682 31.86 41.71 -5.58
C ASN A 682 31.13 42.83 -4.80
N SER A 683 31.58 44.09 -4.92
CA SER A 683 31.03 45.22 -4.17
C SER A 683 29.55 45.52 -4.44
N HIS A 684 28.96 44.93 -5.48
CA HIS A 684 27.55 45.06 -5.83
C HIS A 684 26.69 43.92 -5.28
N ASP A 685 27.29 42.94 -4.56
CA ASP A 685 26.57 41.88 -3.87
C ASP A 685 25.62 42.49 -2.81
N PRO A 686 24.28 42.32 -2.94
CA PRO A 686 23.32 42.87 -2.00
C PRO A 686 23.42 42.26 -0.59
N TYR A 687 24.14 41.14 -0.43
CA TYR A 687 24.41 40.51 0.86
C TYR A 687 25.77 40.93 1.45
N GLY A 688 26.52 41.82 0.78
CA GLY A 688 27.77 42.39 1.28
C GLY A 688 28.81 41.35 1.64
N HIS A 689 28.93 40.28 0.84
CA HIS A 689 29.82 39.13 1.05
C HIS A 689 29.47 38.25 2.25
N LYS A 690 28.31 38.48 2.89
CA LYS A 690 27.93 37.78 4.13
C LYS A 690 27.21 36.46 3.90
N ALA A 691 26.80 36.17 2.67
CA ALA A 691 26.14 34.92 2.31
C ALA A 691 26.36 34.58 0.84
N ASN A 692 26.64 33.30 0.55
CA ASN A 692 26.62 32.77 -0.81
C ASN A 692 25.23 32.18 -1.11
N ILE A 693 24.42 32.93 -1.84
CA ILE A 693 23.04 32.58 -2.15
C ILE A 693 22.98 31.39 -3.12
N LEU A 694 24.01 31.13 -3.92
CA LEU A 694 24.07 29.92 -4.75
C LEU A 694 24.01 28.64 -3.91
N VAL A 695 24.66 28.62 -2.75
CA VAL A 695 24.60 27.45 -1.85
C VAL A 695 23.21 27.29 -1.26
N HIS A 696 22.57 28.40 -0.85
CA HIS A 696 21.22 28.41 -0.31
C HIS A 696 20.19 27.91 -1.34
N GLU A 697 20.17 28.51 -2.53
CA GLU A 697 19.21 28.16 -3.59
C GLU A 697 19.45 26.73 -4.11
N PHE A 698 20.70 26.32 -4.25
CA PHE A 698 20.99 24.95 -4.64
C PHE A 698 20.55 23.93 -3.56
N ALA A 699 20.57 24.30 -2.28
CA ALA A 699 20.08 23.42 -1.21
C ALA A 699 18.58 23.16 -1.30
N HIS A 700 17.77 24.15 -1.70
CA HIS A 700 16.35 23.96 -2.02
C HIS A 700 16.15 23.00 -3.19
N LEU A 701 17.02 23.07 -4.20
CA LEU A 701 17.02 22.10 -5.29
C LEU A 701 17.36 20.69 -4.79
N VAL A 702 18.35 20.54 -3.90
CA VAL A 702 18.68 19.25 -3.27
C VAL A 702 17.52 18.69 -2.45
N ASP A 703 16.87 19.49 -1.61
CA ASP A 703 15.67 19.10 -0.84
C ASP A 703 14.57 18.52 -1.75
N ARG A 704 14.35 19.13 -2.93
CA ARG A 704 13.38 18.64 -3.91
C ARG A 704 13.69 17.23 -4.43
N TYR A 705 14.96 16.84 -4.52
CA TYR A 705 15.39 15.52 -5.03
C TYR A 705 15.81 14.53 -3.93
N MET A 706 15.70 14.90 -2.66
CA MET A 706 15.89 13.95 -1.56
C MET A 706 14.81 12.87 -1.53
N PRO A 707 15.14 11.64 -1.11
CA PRO A 707 14.14 10.62 -0.82
C PRO A 707 13.10 11.11 0.19
N ARG A 708 11.84 10.71 0.01
CA ARG A 708 10.73 11.12 0.88
C ARG A 708 11.02 10.86 2.37
N VAL A 709 11.66 9.74 2.69
CA VAL A 709 12.05 9.40 4.07
C VAL A 709 13.01 10.43 4.69
N ASP A 710 13.92 11.01 3.91
CA ASP A 710 14.89 11.99 4.42
C ASP A 710 14.25 13.38 4.55
N ARG A 711 13.31 13.74 3.66
CA ARG A 711 12.47 14.93 3.84
C ARG A 711 11.55 14.83 5.06
N ASP A 712 10.97 13.66 5.31
CA ASP A 712 10.12 13.45 6.49
C ASP A 712 10.96 13.54 7.78
N ARG A 713 12.20 13.05 7.77
CA ARG A 713 13.19 13.25 8.86
C ARG A 713 13.53 14.72 9.05
N LEU A 714 13.81 15.45 7.97
CA LEU A 714 14.08 16.89 8.01
C LEU A 714 12.90 17.66 8.62
N LYS A 715 11.66 17.35 8.20
CA LYS A 715 10.44 17.93 8.75
C LYS A 715 10.27 17.62 10.24
N TYR A 716 10.55 16.38 10.64
CA TYR A 716 10.52 15.99 12.05
C TYR A 716 11.53 16.78 12.88
N VAL A 717 12.78 16.91 12.42
CA VAL A 717 13.83 17.70 13.09
C VAL A 717 13.45 19.18 13.17
N TYR A 718 12.96 19.76 12.08
CA TYR A 718 12.45 21.13 12.05
C TYR A 718 11.33 21.34 13.08
N ASN A 719 10.32 20.45 13.10
CA ASN A 719 9.19 20.55 14.03
C ASN A 719 9.65 20.39 15.48
N TYR A 720 10.59 19.48 15.74
CA TYR A 720 11.18 19.29 17.06
C TYR A 720 11.90 20.56 17.54
N ILE A 721 12.78 21.14 16.72
CA ILE A 721 13.51 22.39 17.01
C ILE A 721 12.55 23.56 17.18
N LYS A 722 11.49 23.64 16.37
CA LYS A 722 10.46 24.69 16.48
C LYS A 722 9.67 24.61 17.79
N GLN A 723 9.42 23.41 18.29
CA GLN A 723 8.67 23.18 19.53
C GLN A 723 9.53 23.30 20.80
N HIS A 724 10.79 22.87 20.74
CA HIS A 724 11.65 22.70 21.94
C HIS A 724 12.90 23.59 21.95
N GLY A 725 13.23 24.22 20.83
CA GLY A 725 14.40 25.08 20.73
C GLY A 725 14.12 26.54 21.12
N THR A 726 15.16 27.24 21.58
CA THR A 726 15.11 28.65 22.02
C THR A 726 15.16 29.67 20.87
N TRP A 727 14.47 29.44 19.74
CA TRP A 727 14.71 30.18 18.48
C TRP A 727 13.52 31.07 18.05
N PRO A 728 13.24 32.18 18.74
CA PRO A 728 12.27 33.13 18.25
C PRO A 728 12.91 33.97 17.12
N ASN A 729 12.42 33.81 15.90
CA ASN A 729 12.46 34.80 14.79
C ASN A 729 13.68 34.81 13.82
N GLY A 730 14.10 33.66 13.29
CA GLY A 730 15.08 33.58 12.18
C GLY A 730 14.47 33.18 10.83
N TYR A 731 15.05 33.61 9.70
CA TYR A 731 14.58 33.22 8.35
C TYR A 731 14.49 31.69 8.16
N GLY A 732 15.49 30.95 8.66
CA GLY A 732 15.48 29.48 8.70
C GLY A 732 14.44 28.82 9.61
N THR A 733 13.60 29.58 10.32
CA THR A 733 12.46 29.06 11.11
C THR A 733 11.11 29.21 10.40
N ALA A 734 11.10 29.76 9.19
CA ALA A 734 9.88 29.96 8.39
C ALA A 734 9.23 28.62 8.01
N ASN A 735 10.02 27.69 7.47
CA ASN A 735 9.59 26.33 7.13
C ASN A 735 10.78 25.35 7.11
N SER A 736 10.52 24.06 6.92
CA SER A 736 11.56 23.02 6.93
C SER A 736 12.56 23.11 5.77
N ALA A 737 12.17 23.68 4.63
CA ALA A 737 13.05 23.86 3.47
C ALA A 737 14.02 25.03 3.72
N GLU A 738 13.55 26.14 4.28
CA GLU A 738 14.41 27.25 4.70
C GLU A 738 15.35 26.84 5.83
N TYR A 739 14.85 26.04 6.79
CA TYR A 739 15.70 25.43 7.81
C TYR A 739 16.84 24.61 7.19
N TRP A 740 16.54 23.82 6.15
CA TRP A 740 17.53 23.03 5.43
C TRP A 740 18.52 23.88 4.62
N ALA A 741 18.05 24.88 3.88
CA ALA A 741 18.90 25.73 3.04
C ALA A 741 19.86 26.60 3.87
N GLU A 742 19.37 27.14 4.98
CA GLU A 742 20.21 27.87 5.95
C GLU A 742 21.21 26.94 6.64
N SER A 743 20.77 25.75 7.08
CA SER A 743 21.66 24.75 7.69
C SER A 743 22.76 24.29 6.71
N THR A 744 22.41 24.12 5.43
CA THR A 744 23.36 23.76 4.36
C THR A 744 24.36 24.89 4.11
N SER A 745 23.90 26.13 4.08
CA SER A 745 24.77 27.30 3.92
C SER A 745 25.76 27.44 5.09
N SER A 746 25.32 27.09 6.31
CA SER A 746 26.16 27.03 7.50
C SER A 746 27.15 25.86 7.44
N PHE A 747 26.71 24.68 6.99
CA PHE A 747 27.58 23.51 6.83
C PHE A 747 28.77 23.79 5.92
N PHE A 748 28.52 24.43 4.78
CA PHE A 748 29.60 24.78 3.84
C PHE A 748 30.36 26.05 4.23
N HIS A 749 30.12 26.62 5.41
CA HIS A 749 30.72 27.86 5.90
C HIS A 749 30.57 29.04 4.93
N THR A 750 29.39 29.17 4.33
CA THR A 750 29.12 30.17 3.29
C THR A 750 28.26 31.34 3.74
N MET A 751 28.06 31.49 5.05
CA MET A 751 27.43 32.65 5.68
C MET A 751 28.26 33.19 6.85
N THR A 752 28.35 34.52 7.01
CA THR A 752 29.06 35.19 8.13
C THR A 752 28.11 35.85 9.12
N ARG A 753 26.81 35.93 8.83
CA ARG A 753 25.82 36.15 9.89
C ARG A 753 25.88 34.93 10.78
N VAL A 754 26.55 35.10 11.92
CA VAL A 754 26.38 34.22 13.07
C VAL A 754 24.88 34.27 13.39
N MET A 755 24.10 33.36 12.82
CA MET A 755 23.13 32.72 13.68
C MET A 755 24.00 32.28 14.86
N LYS A 756 23.66 32.74 16.07
CA LYS A 756 24.02 32.00 17.27
C LYS A 756 23.30 30.64 17.13
N VAL A 757 23.74 29.81 16.18
CA VAL A 757 23.43 28.40 16.14
C VAL A 757 24.27 27.88 17.27
N GLY A 758 23.71 27.94 18.48
CA GLY A 758 24.18 27.14 19.57
C GLY A 758 24.02 25.68 19.14
N MET A 759 24.97 25.14 18.38
CA MET A 759 25.29 23.71 18.39
C MET A 759 25.98 23.36 19.72
N ASN A 760 25.47 23.90 20.83
CA ASN A 760 25.87 23.55 22.18
C ASN A 760 24.64 22.97 22.89
N ASN A 761 24.54 21.64 22.79
CA ASN A 761 24.14 20.73 23.87
C ASN A 761 22.69 20.69 24.39
N LYS A 762 21.65 20.84 23.56
CA LYS A 762 20.27 20.45 23.96
C LYS A 762 19.40 19.86 22.83
N LEU A 763 19.89 18.83 22.15
CA LEU A 763 19.03 17.89 21.40
C LEU A 763 18.92 16.58 22.21
N PRO A 764 17.77 15.88 22.23
CA PRO A 764 17.65 14.54 22.78
C PRO A 764 18.62 13.59 22.06
N PRO A 765 19.22 12.61 22.75
CA PRO A 765 20.15 11.65 22.16
C PRO A 765 19.58 10.94 20.92
N GLU A 766 18.27 10.71 20.89
CA GLU A 766 17.53 10.08 19.80
C GLU A 766 17.59 10.86 18.47
N LEU A 767 17.85 12.17 18.53
CA LEU A 767 17.86 13.09 17.40
C LEU A 767 19.28 13.55 16.98
N GLN A 768 20.30 13.22 17.76
CA GLN A 768 21.70 13.53 17.42
C GLN A 768 22.26 12.60 16.34
N LEU A 769 21.57 11.51 15.99
CA LEU A 769 22.07 10.44 15.13
C LEU A 769 21.75 10.58 13.63
N GLN A 770 21.41 11.77 13.13
CA GLN A 770 21.08 11.94 11.70
C GLN A 770 21.49 13.25 11.01
N PHE A 771 22.14 14.17 11.73
CA PHE A 771 22.75 15.36 11.12
C PHE A 771 24.15 15.61 11.72
N LEU A 772 25.07 14.66 11.50
CA LEU A 772 26.50 14.95 11.58
C LEU A 772 27.12 14.75 10.20
N LEU A 773 27.67 15.86 9.75
CA LEU A 773 28.53 16.04 8.61
C LEU A 773 29.80 15.18 8.80
N PRO A 774 30.51 14.83 7.72
CA PRO A 774 31.95 14.63 7.84
C PRO A 774 32.53 15.94 8.37
N SER A 775 33.13 15.90 9.56
CA SER A 775 33.94 17.00 10.09
C SER A 775 34.95 17.45 9.00
N PRO A 776 35.32 18.74 8.93
CA PRO A 776 36.55 19.09 8.23
C PRO A 776 37.69 18.24 8.81
N PRO A 777 38.73 17.90 8.04
CA PRO A 777 39.86 17.19 8.58
C PRO A 777 40.50 18.08 9.64
N VAL A 778 40.10 17.88 10.89
CA VAL A 778 40.99 18.12 12.01
C VAL A 778 42.15 17.19 11.71
N HIS A 779 43.31 17.77 11.44
CA HIS A 779 44.57 17.05 11.45
C HIS A 779 44.81 16.53 12.88
N LEU A 780 44.08 15.48 13.25
CA LEU A 780 44.46 14.56 14.29
C LEU A 780 44.99 13.35 13.54
N HIS A 781 46.26 13.06 13.77
CA HIS A 781 46.94 11.85 13.30
C HIS A 781 46.14 10.61 13.74
N GLN A 782 45.14 10.20 12.97
CA GLN A 782 44.55 8.88 13.05
C GLN A 782 45.12 8.06 11.90
N THR A 783 45.97 7.11 12.26
CA THR A 783 46.36 5.99 11.41
C THR A 783 45.13 5.38 10.76
N ARG A 784 45.10 5.24 9.43
CA ARG A 784 44.00 4.58 8.71
C ARG A 784 43.76 3.19 9.31
N VAL A 785 42.61 2.99 9.93
CA VAL A 785 42.21 1.68 10.48
C VAL A 785 41.86 0.77 9.31
N GLY A 786 42.55 -0.36 9.19
CA GLY A 786 42.24 -1.39 8.19
C GLY A 786 41.06 -2.26 8.64
N PHE A 787 40.22 -2.67 7.69
CA PHE A 787 39.13 -3.61 7.92
C PHE A 787 39.33 -4.89 7.11
N LYS A 788 38.91 -6.00 7.70
CA LYS A 788 38.75 -7.32 7.10
C LYS A 788 37.28 -7.54 6.82
N HIS A 789 36.97 -8.24 5.73
CA HIS A 789 35.61 -8.37 5.23
C HIS A 789 35.25 -9.82 4.92
N ARG A 790 34.01 -10.18 5.24
CA ARG A 790 33.31 -11.37 4.77
C ARG A 790 31.91 -10.97 4.30
N TRP A 791 31.28 -11.83 3.52
CA TRP A 791 29.92 -11.61 3.04
C TRP A 791 29.07 -12.85 3.23
N VAL A 792 27.88 -12.69 3.79
CA VAL A 792 26.88 -13.76 3.86
C VAL A 792 25.95 -13.63 2.66
N ASP A 793 25.77 -14.69 1.87
CA ASP A 793 24.78 -14.74 0.80
C ASP A 793 23.39 -15.19 1.30
N HIS A 794 22.37 -15.15 0.44
CA HIS A 794 21.00 -15.52 0.82
C HIS A 794 20.86 -16.99 1.29
N SER A 795 21.77 -17.87 0.88
CA SER A 795 21.82 -19.26 1.37
C SER A 795 22.48 -19.40 2.74
N GLY A 796 22.93 -18.29 3.33
CA GLY A 796 23.66 -18.24 4.59
C GLY A 796 25.13 -18.68 4.48
N ARG A 797 25.69 -18.77 3.27
CA ARG A 797 27.11 -19.13 3.09
C ARG A 797 28.00 -17.91 3.25
N CYS A 798 29.14 -18.12 3.91
CA CYS A 798 30.16 -17.11 4.11
C CYS A 798 31.13 -17.06 2.92
N HIS A 799 31.40 -15.86 2.41
CA HIS A 799 32.27 -15.61 1.28
C HIS A 799 33.41 -14.67 1.65
N THR A 800 34.58 -14.91 1.06
CA THR A 800 35.78 -14.08 1.20
C THR A 800 35.84 -12.93 0.20
N SER A 801 34.91 -12.89 -0.75
CA SER A 801 34.71 -11.82 -1.72
C SER A 801 33.21 -11.55 -1.86
N LYS A 802 32.85 -10.33 -2.27
CA LYS A 802 31.45 -9.91 -2.37
C LYS A 802 30.70 -10.69 -3.47
N PRO A 803 29.64 -11.45 -3.15
CA PRO A 803 28.82 -12.13 -4.15
C PRO A 803 28.10 -11.14 -5.07
N SER A 804 27.74 -11.57 -6.28
CA SER A 804 26.99 -10.77 -7.26
C SER A 804 25.53 -10.49 -6.85
N GLY A 805 24.96 -11.36 -6.00
CA GLY A 805 23.61 -11.20 -5.45
C GLY A 805 23.57 -10.34 -4.19
N CYS A 806 22.37 -10.22 -3.60
CA CYS A 806 22.22 -9.63 -2.27
C CYS A 806 23.14 -10.33 -1.28
N SER A 807 23.81 -9.56 -0.43
CA SER A 807 24.69 -10.07 0.62
C SER A 807 24.70 -9.14 1.82
N VAL A 808 25.01 -9.69 3.00
CA VAL A 808 25.22 -8.95 4.24
C VAL A 808 26.72 -8.92 4.54
N ALA A 809 27.29 -7.73 4.69
CA ALA A 809 28.71 -7.58 5.01
C ALA A 809 28.98 -7.89 6.48
N ILE A 810 30.08 -8.56 6.76
CA ILE A 810 30.64 -8.78 8.10
C ILE A 810 32.03 -8.19 8.10
N ASP A 811 32.18 -7.08 8.79
CA ASP A 811 33.42 -6.32 8.86
C ASP A 811 34.08 -6.54 10.22
N ALA A 812 35.39 -6.55 10.26
CA ALA A 812 36.17 -6.59 11.50
C ALA A 812 37.40 -5.71 11.33
N THR A 813 37.88 -5.09 12.39
CA THR A 813 39.16 -4.37 12.35
C THR A 813 40.31 -5.36 12.12
N THR A 814 41.48 -4.86 11.74
CA THR A 814 42.68 -5.71 11.62
C THR A 814 43.12 -6.36 12.94
N THR A 815 42.75 -5.76 14.08
CA THR A 815 43.09 -6.25 15.44
C THR A 815 42.27 -7.47 15.82
N VAL A 816 41.00 -7.53 15.38
CA VAL A 816 40.09 -8.65 15.67
C VAL A 816 40.60 -9.93 15.03
N SER A 817 40.47 -11.08 15.70
CA SER A 817 40.93 -12.36 15.14
C SER A 817 40.14 -12.82 13.89
N ASP A 818 40.79 -13.54 12.97
CA ASP A 818 40.10 -14.14 11.80
C ASP A 818 39.07 -15.20 12.21
N LEU A 819 39.28 -15.83 13.37
CA LEU A 819 38.33 -16.76 13.96
C LEU A 819 37.03 -16.03 14.36
N ALA A 820 37.13 -14.87 15.03
CA ALA A 820 35.96 -14.07 15.38
C ALA A 820 35.20 -13.61 14.13
N LEU A 821 35.91 -13.13 13.11
CA LEU A 821 35.31 -12.76 11.82
C LEU A 821 34.58 -13.94 11.16
N THR A 822 35.16 -15.13 11.18
CA THR A 822 34.57 -16.34 10.60
C THR A 822 33.34 -16.79 11.41
N LYS A 823 33.42 -16.80 12.74
CA LYS A 823 32.29 -17.12 13.62
C LYS A 823 31.12 -16.15 13.45
N GLY A 824 31.39 -14.85 13.40
CA GLY A 824 30.34 -13.84 13.16
C GLY A 824 29.63 -14.05 11.82
N CYS A 825 30.38 -14.41 10.78
CA CYS A 825 29.82 -14.77 9.49
C CYS A 825 28.93 -16.02 9.55
N THR A 826 29.35 -17.05 10.27
CA THR A 826 28.56 -18.27 10.49
C THR A 826 27.26 -17.97 11.25
N ILE A 827 27.31 -17.19 12.33
CA ILE A 827 26.13 -16.82 13.13
C ILE A 827 25.09 -16.12 12.26
N VAL A 828 25.50 -15.09 11.51
CA VAL A 828 24.59 -14.36 10.60
C VAL A 828 24.07 -15.26 9.49
N GLY A 829 24.90 -16.16 8.96
CA GLY A 829 24.48 -17.17 7.98
C GLY A 829 23.36 -18.06 8.51
N LEU A 830 23.50 -18.58 9.73
CA LEU A 830 22.50 -19.44 10.35
C LEU A 830 21.18 -18.70 10.66
N MET A 831 21.24 -17.42 11.06
CA MET A 831 20.04 -16.61 11.26
C MET A 831 19.28 -16.33 9.94
N THR A 832 19.99 -16.22 8.82
CA THR A 832 19.45 -15.66 7.57
C THR A 832 19.13 -16.68 6.49
N ARG A 833 19.74 -17.88 6.52
CA ARG A 833 19.64 -18.91 5.45
C ARG A 833 18.24 -19.37 5.07
N HIS A 834 17.24 -19.13 5.91
CA HIS A 834 15.85 -19.51 5.67
C HIS A 834 14.91 -18.31 5.47
N MET A 835 15.43 -17.08 5.49
CA MET A 835 14.63 -15.88 5.21
C MET A 835 14.12 -15.90 3.76
N SER A 836 13.01 -15.22 3.49
CA SER A 836 12.65 -14.95 2.08
C SER A 836 13.66 -14.01 1.42
N SER A 837 13.88 -14.14 0.11
CA SER A 837 14.81 -13.29 -0.63
C SER A 837 14.47 -11.80 -0.50
N SER A 838 13.19 -11.45 -0.38
CA SER A 838 12.74 -10.06 -0.20
C SER A 838 13.23 -9.44 1.11
N ILE A 839 13.20 -10.21 2.20
CA ILE A 839 13.64 -9.77 3.53
C ILE A 839 15.17 -9.70 3.56
N PHE A 840 15.82 -10.75 3.05
CA PHE A 840 17.28 -10.82 3.00
C PHE A 840 17.89 -9.70 2.14
N CYS A 841 17.36 -9.47 0.94
CA CYS A 841 17.81 -8.35 0.10
C CYS A 841 17.50 -6.98 0.73
N GLY A 842 16.42 -6.88 1.51
CA GLY A 842 16.13 -5.70 2.32
C GLY A 842 17.27 -5.40 3.29
N LEU A 843 17.76 -6.43 3.98
CA LEU A 843 18.86 -6.39 4.94
C LEU A 843 20.23 -6.11 4.30
N GLY A 844 20.47 -6.61 3.08
CA GLY A 844 21.68 -6.31 2.30
C GLY A 844 21.87 -4.83 1.93
N ARG A 845 20.89 -3.96 2.22
CA ARG A 845 21.00 -2.49 2.11
C ARG A 845 21.58 -1.82 3.36
N SER A 846 21.78 -2.58 4.44
CA SER A 846 22.45 -2.11 5.66
C SER A 846 23.97 -2.04 5.48
N HIS A 847 24.69 -1.50 6.47
CA HIS A 847 26.14 -1.63 6.54
C HIS A 847 26.58 -3.02 7.03
N GLY A 848 25.65 -3.89 7.46
CA GLY A 848 25.92 -5.24 7.93
C GLY A 848 26.35 -5.30 9.39
N VAL A 849 27.29 -6.18 9.69
CA VAL A 849 27.83 -6.44 11.03
C VAL A 849 29.26 -5.89 11.15
N GLY A 850 29.62 -5.36 12.31
CA GLY A 850 30.99 -5.00 12.67
C GLY A 850 31.46 -5.75 13.92
N ILE A 851 32.64 -6.32 13.90
CA ILE A 851 33.27 -6.92 15.09
C ILE A 851 34.42 -6.01 15.53
N PHE A 852 34.52 -5.74 16.83
CA PHE A 852 35.60 -4.92 17.42
C PHE A 852 36.30 -5.65 18.56
N ALA A 853 37.57 -5.33 18.77
CA ALA A 853 38.36 -5.83 19.88
C ALA A 853 38.06 -5.01 21.16
N LYS A 854 38.26 -5.61 22.33
CA LYS A 854 38.01 -4.94 23.63
C LYS A 854 38.78 -3.62 23.80
N SER A 855 39.96 -3.52 23.22
CA SER A 855 40.80 -2.31 23.25
C SER A 855 40.31 -1.19 22.32
N GLU A 856 39.39 -1.48 21.40
CA GLU A 856 38.91 -0.54 20.37
C GLU A 856 37.58 0.10 20.74
N GLY A 857 36.67 -0.69 21.32
CA GLY A 857 35.29 -0.31 21.59
C GLY A 857 34.43 -0.17 20.31
N PRO A 858 33.10 -0.03 20.43
CA PRO A 858 32.21 0.14 19.28
C PRO A 858 32.45 1.45 18.53
N GLY A 859 33.05 2.47 19.17
CA GLY A 859 33.41 3.76 18.59
C GLY A 859 34.50 3.70 17.51
N ILE A 860 35.11 2.53 17.27
CA ILE A 860 36.05 2.32 16.17
C ILE A 860 35.37 2.35 14.79
N TYR A 861 34.07 2.06 14.75
CA TYR A 861 33.26 2.18 13.54
C TYR A 861 32.84 3.66 13.34
N PRO A 862 33.02 4.24 12.14
CA PRO A 862 32.79 5.67 11.89
C PRO A 862 31.40 6.16 12.32
N GLU A 863 30.36 5.35 12.11
CA GLU A 863 28.98 5.66 12.51
C GLU A 863 28.79 5.79 14.04
N ASN A 864 29.69 5.21 14.83
CA ASN A 864 29.67 5.23 16.30
C ASN A 864 30.72 6.16 16.91
N TYR A 865 31.55 6.82 16.10
CA TYR A 865 32.70 7.59 16.59
C TYR A 865 32.31 8.66 17.62
N HIS A 866 31.14 9.26 17.44
CA HIS A 866 30.59 10.27 18.35
C HIS A 866 30.28 9.74 19.76
N LEU A 867 30.24 8.42 19.97
CA LEU A 867 29.97 7.79 21.26
C LEU A 867 31.25 7.45 22.04
N LYS A 868 32.42 7.58 21.41
CA LYS A 868 33.71 7.15 21.95
C LYS A 868 34.06 7.92 23.23
N ASP A 869 34.60 7.22 24.22
CA ASP A 869 35.07 7.85 25.45
C ASP A 869 36.37 8.64 25.17
N THR A 870 36.27 9.96 25.25
CA THR A 870 37.42 10.85 25.10
C THR A 870 38.15 11.01 26.44
N PRO A 871 39.45 11.35 26.45
CA PRO A 871 40.17 11.62 27.71
C PRO A 871 39.46 12.65 28.61
N GLN A 872 38.78 13.63 28.02
CA GLN A 872 38.02 14.66 28.73
C GLN A 872 36.74 14.10 29.39
N CYS A 873 36.17 13.07 28.80
CA CYS A 873 34.93 12.42 29.24
C CYS A 873 35.14 11.13 30.01
N HIS A 874 36.38 10.68 30.19
CA HIS A 874 36.69 9.45 30.90
C HIS A 874 36.07 9.42 32.29
N ASN A 875 35.33 8.34 32.60
CA ASN A 875 34.55 8.16 33.84
C ASN A 875 33.53 9.26 34.18
N LYS A 876 33.13 10.10 33.20
CA LYS A 876 32.09 11.13 33.37
C LYS A 876 30.89 10.84 32.47
N CYS A 877 29.68 10.91 33.04
CA CYS A 877 28.41 10.70 32.31
C CYS A 877 27.43 11.87 32.47
N ASP A 878 27.94 13.05 32.78
CA ASP A 878 27.18 14.28 32.98
C ASP A 878 27.62 15.39 32.00
N GLY A 879 26.90 16.51 32.03
CA GLY A 879 27.23 17.70 31.23
C GLY A 879 27.46 17.40 29.75
N SER A 880 28.59 17.86 29.21
CA SER A 880 28.98 17.63 27.82
C SER A 880 29.40 16.18 27.54
N CYS A 881 29.60 15.33 28.54
CA CYS A 881 30.07 13.95 28.39
C CYS A 881 28.96 12.90 28.43
N LYS A 882 27.72 13.32 28.71
CA LYS A 882 26.53 12.46 28.73
C LYS A 882 26.36 11.60 27.46
N HIS A 883 26.74 12.12 26.30
CA HIS A 883 26.60 11.42 25.01
C HIS A 883 27.50 10.18 24.87
N THR A 884 28.56 10.06 25.69
CA THR A 884 29.46 8.90 25.72
C THR A 884 28.96 7.77 26.62
N CYS A 885 27.80 7.94 27.24
CA CYS A 885 27.22 6.96 28.15
C CYS A 885 25.83 6.51 27.70
N THR A 886 25.53 5.24 27.97
CA THR A 886 24.20 4.65 27.84
C THR A 886 23.25 5.24 28.87
N PHE A 887 21.94 5.03 28.68
CA PHE A 887 20.92 5.58 29.57
C PHE A 887 21.02 5.09 31.02
N ASP A 888 21.61 3.91 31.24
CA ASP A 888 21.89 3.29 32.54
C ASP A 888 23.26 3.68 33.12
N GLY A 889 23.97 4.62 32.48
CA GLY A 889 25.21 5.23 33.00
C GLY A 889 26.50 4.48 32.67
N ARG A 890 26.46 3.41 31.87
CA ARG A 890 27.66 2.72 31.38
C ARG A 890 28.29 3.49 30.23
N LYS A 891 29.60 3.34 30.01
CA LYS A 891 30.27 3.92 28.85
C LYS A 891 29.95 3.12 27.59
N TYR A 892 29.70 3.79 26.46
CA TYR A 892 29.56 3.11 25.17
C TYR A 892 30.84 2.31 24.81
N ASP A 893 32.01 2.71 25.28
CA ASP A 893 33.24 1.92 25.09
C ASP A 893 33.30 0.63 25.94
N SER A 894 32.40 0.49 26.93
CA SER A 894 32.34 -0.67 27.83
C SER A 894 31.24 -1.67 27.50
N ILE A 895 30.35 -1.37 26.55
CA ILE A 895 29.27 -2.29 26.15
C ILE A 895 29.76 -3.29 25.09
N ALA A 896 29.12 -4.46 25.06
CA ALA A 896 29.51 -5.53 24.16
C ALA A 896 28.82 -5.47 22.79
N GLY A 897 27.81 -4.62 22.61
CA GLY A 897 27.08 -4.52 21.34
C GLY A 897 26.26 -3.24 21.24
N LEU A 898 26.03 -2.80 20.01
CA LEU A 898 25.21 -1.63 19.67
C LEU A 898 24.74 -1.72 18.22
N THR A 899 23.52 -1.26 17.93
CA THR A 899 23.00 -1.23 16.57
C THR A 899 22.51 0.13 16.10
N ASN A 900 22.95 0.54 14.91
CA ASN A 900 22.44 1.71 14.17
C ASN A 900 22.16 1.41 12.69
N THR A 901 22.98 1.86 11.75
CA THR A 901 23.05 1.37 10.36
C THR A 901 23.85 0.07 10.23
N ARG A 902 24.64 -0.26 11.26
CA ARG A 902 25.44 -1.47 11.46
C ARG A 902 25.14 -2.05 12.83
N ALA A 903 25.11 -3.37 12.94
CA ALA A 903 25.14 -4.07 14.23
C ALA A 903 26.62 -4.32 14.60
N VAL A 904 27.11 -3.72 15.68
CA VAL A 904 28.50 -3.93 16.13
C VAL A 904 28.54 -4.78 17.39
N VAL A 905 29.54 -5.66 17.51
CA VAL A 905 29.68 -6.60 18.62
C VAL A 905 31.15 -6.81 19.03
N LEU A 906 31.37 -7.05 20.33
CA LEU A 906 32.66 -7.38 20.92
C LEU A 906 33.12 -8.78 20.50
N GLU A 907 34.38 -8.91 20.09
CA GLU A 907 34.94 -10.19 19.64
C GLU A 907 34.91 -11.28 20.72
N ASP A 908 35.11 -10.93 22.01
CA ASP A 908 35.10 -11.88 23.12
C ASP A 908 33.75 -12.61 23.24
N ASN A 909 32.64 -11.91 22.97
CA ASN A 909 31.30 -12.51 22.96
C ASN A 909 31.08 -13.40 21.74
N VAL A 910 31.54 -12.99 20.55
CA VAL A 910 31.47 -13.81 19.32
C VAL A 910 32.33 -15.07 19.45
N LEU A 911 33.50 -14.96 20.07
CA LEU A 911 34.39 -16.10 20.35
C LEU A 911 33.81 -17.01 21.43
N CYS A 912 33.03 -16.46 22.35
CA CYS A 912 32.60 -17.10 23.60
C CYS A 912 33.82 -17.59 24.40
N ASN A 913 34.79 -16.68 24.62
CA ASN A 913 36.00 -16.97 25.41
C ASN A 913 35.82 -16.53 26.88
N SER A 914 36.81 -16.82 27.74
CA SER A 914 36.74 -16.50 29.17
C SER A 914 36.58 -15.01 29.52
N HIS A 915 36.74 -14.11 28.54
CA HIS A 915 36.55 -12.67 28.68
C HIS A 915 35.16 -12.19 28.23
N ASP A 916 34.28 -13.09 27.78
CA ASP A 916 32.89 -12.78 27.45
C ASP A 916 32.17 -12.20 28.69
N PRO A 917 31.73 -10.93 28.65
CA PRO A 917 31.12 -10.28 29.81
C PRO A 917 29.77 -10.89 30.22
N TYR A 918 29.18 -11.75 29.39
CA TYR A 918 27.92 -12.46 29.69
C TYR A 918 28.14 -13.90 30.16
N GLY A 919 29.40 -14.31 30.36
CA GLY A 919 29.75 -15.61 30.92
C GLY A 919 29.18 -16.78 30.12
N HIS A 920 29.17 -16.67 28.78
CA HIS A 920 28.71 -17.71 27.85
C HIS A 920 27.20 -18.00 27.90
N LYS A 921 26.40 -17.06 28.41
CA LYS A 921 24.94 -17.23 28.57
C LYS A 921 24.12 -16.48 27.53
N GLU A 922 24.75 -15.65 26.71
CA GLU A 922 24.05 -14.83 25.72
C GLU A 922 24.93 -14.53 24.50
N ASN A 923 24.38 -14.70 23.31
CA ASN A 923 25.03 -14.29 22.07
C ASN A 923 24.53 -12.89 21.66
N ILE A 924 25.33 -11.86 21.98
CA ILE A 924 24.96 -10.46 21.74
C ILE A 924 24.90 -10.15 20.25
N LEU A 925 25.67 -10.84 19.40
CA LEU A 925 25.56 -10.67 17.95
C LEU A 925 24.16 -11.01 17.45
N VAL A 926 23.50 -12.04 18.00
CA VAL A 926 22.12 -12.39 17.62
C VAL A 926 21.14 -11.28 17.98
N HIS A 927 21.27 -10.72 19.18
CA HIS A 927 20.46 -9.59 19.65
C HIS A 927 20.66 -8.34 18.78
N GLU A 928 21.90 -7.90 18.58
CA GLU A 928 22.21 -6.70 17.80
C GLU A 928 21.82 -6.86 16.32
N PHE A 929 22.05 -8.04 15.76
CA PHE A 929 21.63 -8.31 14.40
C PHE A 929 20.10 -8.32 14.26
N ALA A 930 19.35 -8.70 15.30
CA ALA A 930 17.90 -8.63 15.29
C ALA A 930 17.38 -7.19 15.16
N HIS A 931 18.01 -6.21 15.83
CA HIS A 931 17.71 -4.78 15.66
C HIS A 931 17.92 -4.33 14.21
N LEU A 932 18.96 -4.84 13.56
CA LEU A 932 19.21 -4.59 12.15
C LEU A 932 18.11 -5.21 11.27
N VAL A 933 17.67 -6.43 11.57
CA VAL A 933 16.54 -7.08 10.89
C VAL A 933 15.24 -6.28 11.05
N ASP A 934 14.89 -5.84 12.26
CA ASP A 934 13.72 -4.98 12.49
C ASP A 934 13.78 -3.73 11.59
N LYS A 935 14.93 -3.04 11.58
CA LYS A 935 15.08 -1.81 10.81
C LYS A 935 14.85 -2.01 9.31
N TYR A 936 15.29 -3.15 8.75
CA TYR A 936 15.30 -3.38 7.29
C TYR A 936 14.21 -4.35 6.78
N MET A 937 13.40 -4.97 7.65
CA MET A 937 12.25 -5.77 7.22
C MET A 937 11.14 -4.89 6.58
N PRO A 938 10.19 -5.46 5.81
CA PRO A 938 9.13 -4.69 5.17
C PRO A 938 8.35 -3.80 6.16
N LYS A 939 7.91 -2.62 5.74
CA LYS A 939 7.18 -1.68 6.60
C LYS A 939 5.96 -2.32 7.27
N VAL A 940 5.22 -3.15 6.54
CA VAL A 940 4.06 -3.87 7.06
C VAL A 940 4.42 -4.79 8.23
N ASP A 941 5.62 -5.37 8.24
CA ASP A 941 6.08 -6.25 9.30
C ASP A 941 6.58 -5.46 10.52
N ARG A 942 7.23 -4.31 10.30
CA ARG A 942 7.55 -3.34 11.38
C ARG A 942 6.30 -2.77 12.05
N ASP A 943 5.29 -2.42 11.26
CA ASP A 943 4.01 -1.93 11.80
C ASP A 943 3.31 -3.03 12.61
N ARG A 944 3.40 -4.29 12.16
CA ARG A 944 2.89 -5.46 12.90
C ARG A 944 3.65 -5.69 14.21
N LEU A 945 4.98 -5.59 14.20
CA LEU A 945 5.79 -5.69 15.42
C LEU A 945 5.37 -4.63 16.45
N ARG A 946 5.22 -3.37 16.03
CA ARG A 946 4.77 -2.27 16.90
C ARG A 946 3.39 -2.53 17.48
N TYR A 947 2.46 -3.03 16.66
CA TYR A 947 1.13 -3.41 17.14
C TYR A 947 1.19 -4.51 18.20
N VAL A 948 1.95 -5.59 17.96
CA VAL A 948 2.12 -6.70 18.90
C VAL A 948 2.75 -6.20 20.20
N TYR A 949 3.81 -5.41 20.13
CA TYR A 949 4.45 -4.81 21.30
C TYR A 949 3.47 -3.96 22.13
N ASN A 950 2.71 -3.08 21.48
CA ASN A 950 1.74 -2.23 22.18
C ASN A 950 0.66 -3.06 22.89
N TYR A 951 0.19 -4.13 22.25
CA TYR A 951 -0.78 -5.03 22.86
C TYR A 951 -0.20 -5.72 24.11
N ILE A 952 0.98 -6.33 24.01
CA ILE A 952 1.55 -7.07 25.16
C ILE A 952 1.93 -6.15 26.31
N LYS A 953 2.28 -4.89 26.01
CA LYS A 953 2.56 -3.87 27.03
C LYS A 953 1.30 -3.50 27.81
N GLN A 954 0.15 -3.43 27.13
CA GLN A 954 -1.14 -3.17 27.77
C GLN A 954 -1.62 -4.36 28.62
N HIS A 955 -1.30 -5.58 28.23
CA HIS A 955 -1.84 -6.80 28.84
C HIS A 955 -0.87 -7.50 29.81
N GLY A 956 0.35 -6.99 29.98
CA GLY A 956 1.34 -7.54 30.90
C GLY A 956 1.74 -8.97 30.57
N THR A 957 1.82 -9.34 29.28
CA THR A 957 2.10 -10.72 28.84
C THR A 957 3.47 -11.23 29.31
N TRP A 958 4.46 -10.32 29.37
CA TRP A 958 5.82 -10.60 29.80
C TRP A 958 6.17 -9.73 31.01
N GLN A 959 7.19 -10.14 31.77
CA GLN A 959 7.63 -9.37 32.94
C GLN A 959 8.14 -7.97 32.53
N HIS A 960 8.06 -7.01 33.45
CA HIS A 960 8.67 -5.69 33.23
C HIS A 960 10.19 -5.81 33.26
N GLY A 961 10.87 -5.29 32.23
CA GLY A 961 12.32 -5.35 32.13
C GLY A 961 12.83 -4.88 30.78
N TYR A 962 14.07 -5.25 30.46
CA TYR A 962 14.77 -4.80 29.26
C TYR A 962 14.01 -5.14 27.97
N GLY A 963 13.61 -6.41 27.78
CA GLY A 963 12.83 -6.86 26.64
C GLY A 963 11.40 -6.29 26.55
N THR A 964 10.92 -5.52 27.52
CA THR A 964 9.65 -4.78 27.42
C THR A 964 9.82 -3.26 27.42
N ALA A 965 11.07 -2.76 27.51
CA ALA A 965 11.37 -1.34 27.58
C ALA A 965 10.88 -0.58 26.33
N ASN A 966 11.11 -1.14 25.14
CA ASN A 966 10.61 -0.62 23.88
C ASN A 966 10.40 -1.76 22.84
N SER A 967 9.80 -1.43 21.70
CA SER A 967 9.47 -2.41 20.65
C SER A 967 10.69 -3.06 19.99
N ALA A 968 11.85 -2.40 20.01
CA ALA A 968 13.08 -2.92 19.42
C ALA A 968 13.72 -3.96 20.35
N GLU A 969 13.88 -3.65 21.66
CA GLU A 969 14.40 -4.62 22.63
C GLU A 969 13.49 -5.84 22.76
N TYR A 970 12.18 -5.62 22.69
CA TYR A 970 11.20 -6.69 22.61
C TYR A 970 11.45 -7.64 21.44
N TRP A 971 11.82 -7.11 20.27
CA TRP A 971 12.17 -7.92 19.11
C TRP A 971 13.55 -8.59 19.24
N GLY A 972 14.53 -7.88 19.77
CA GLY A 972 15.89 -8.38 19.99
C GLY A 972 15.91 -9.59 20.92
N GLU A 973 15.31 -9.44 22.10
CA GLU A 973 15.22 -10.50 23.10
C GLU A 973 14.36 -11.69 22.66
N ALA A 974 13.25 -11.41 21.98
CA ALA A 974 12.42 -12.44 21.38
C ALA A 974 13.18 -13.23 20.30
N THR A 975 14.00 -12.57 19.49
CA THR A 975 14.87 -13.22 18.51
C THR A 975 15.91 -14.10 19.19
N SER A 976 16.57 -13.58 20.23
CA SER A 976 17.55 -14.35 21.01
C SER A 976 16.92 -15.60 21.63
N SER A 977 15.69 -15.51 22.13
CA SER A 977 14.91 -16.64 22.66
C SER A 977 14.46 -17.60 21.56
N PHE A 978 14.00 -17.09 20.41
CA PHE A 978 13.57 -17.90 19.27
C PHE A 978 14.67 -18.82 18.71
N PHE A 979 15.92 -18.34 18.74
CA PHE A 979 17.11 -19.10 18.37
C PHE A 979 17.76 -19.82 19.54
N HIS A 980 17.23 -19.68 20.75
CA HIS A 980 17.80 -20.23 21.99
C HIS A 980 19.27 -19.86 22.19
N THR A 981 19.55 -18.57 22.03
CA THR A 981 20.87 -17.96 22.19
C THR A 981 20.98 -17.08 23.43
N ILE A 982 19.95 -17.13 24.29
CA ILE A 982 19.91 -16.53 25.62
C ILE A 982 19.43 -17.54 26.67
N ILE A 983 20.29 -17.84 27.65
CA ILE A 983 20.05 -18.80 28.74
C ILE A 983 20.36 -18.17 30.11
N ARG A 984 19.98 -16.90 30.28
CA ARG A 984 20.18 -16.14 31.52
C ARG A 984 18.96 -16.25 32.43
N THR A 985 19.19 -16.47 33.73
CA THR A 985 18.14 -16.55 34.78
C THR A 985 18.12 -15.36 35.74
N GLY A 986 19.20 -14.58 35.82
CA GLY A 986 19.31 -13.40 36.72
C GLY A 986 19.26 -12.08 35.93
N ALA A 987 18.44 -11.13 36.40
CA ALA A 987 18.09 -9.90 35.67
C ALA A 987 17.73 -10.22 34.21
N ASP A 988 16.78 -11.14 34.03
CA ASP A 988 16.40 -11.74 32.74
C ASP A 988 16.00 -10.66 31.71
N PRO A 989 16.88 -10.34 30.74
CA PRO A 989 16.56 -9.32 29.76
C PRO A 989 15.46 -9.80 28.80
N ALA A 990 15.29 -11.12 28.65
CA ALA A 990 14.22 -11.74 27.88
C ALA A 990 12.88 -11.81 28.62
N VAL A 991 12.82 -11.32 29.87
CA VAL A 991 11.58 -11.07 30.64
C VAL A 991 10.60 -12.26 30.66
N GLY A 992 11.13 -13.48 30.67
CA GLY A 992 10.40 -14.74 30.69
C GLY A 992 10.21 -15.42 29.34
N MET A 993 10.65 -14.81 28.23
CA MET A 993 10.55 -15.42 26.89
C MET A 993 11.40 -16.67 26.72
N ASN A 994 12.44 -16.83 27.54
CA ASN A 994 13.34 -17.99 27.58
C ASN A 994 13.07 -18.95 28.75
N ASN A 995 11.97 -18.75 29.48
CA ASN A 995 11.70 -19.40 30.77
C ASN A 995 10.50 -20.35 30.67
N CYS A 996 10.70 -21.50 30.01
CA CYS A 996 9.73 -22.57 29.82
C CYS A 996 9.29 -23.18 31.16
N ASN A 997 8.33 -22.53 31.84
CA ASN A 997 7.73 -22.83 33.15
C ASN A 997 8.05 -21.83 34.28
N PHE A 998 8.23 -20.54 33.96
CA PHE A 998 8.40 -19.36 34.85
C PHE A 998 9.56 -19.38 35.86
N ASN A 999 10.11 -20.56 36.19
CA ASN A 999 11.22 -20.78 37.10
C ASN A 999 12.31 -21.69 36.49
N HIS A 1000 12.19 -22.08 35.21
CA HIS A 1000 13.11 -22.97 34.52
C HIS A 1000 13.34 -22.53 33.07
N LEU A 1001 14.61 -22.44 32.67
CA LEU A 1001 14.96 -22.10 31.29
C LEU A 1001 14.47 -23.16 30.31
N CYS A 1002 14.12 -22.74 29.10
CA CYS A 1002 13.90 -23.68 28.01
C CYS A 1002 15.18 -24.50 27.76
N GLY A 1003 15.06 -25.82 27.60
CA GLY A 1003 16.19 -26.71 27.35
C GLY A 1003 16.58 -26.79 25.89
N THR A 1004 15.68 -26.44 24.95
CA THR A 1004 15.93 -26.49 23.51
C THR A 1004 15.33 -25.31 22.74
N GLU A 1005 15.82 -25.10 21.51
CA GLU A 1005 15.26 -24.13 20.56
C GLU A 1005 13.77 -24.38 20.30
N MET A 1006 13.37 -25.64 20.14
CA MET A 1006 11.98 -25.99 19.89
C MET A 1006 11.07 -25.78 21.10
N GLU A 1007 11.57 -26.01 22.32
CA GLU A 1007 10.85 -25.66 23.54
C GLU A 1007 10.65 -24.15 23.66
N ASN A 1008 11.70 -23.36 23.40
CA ASN A 1008 11.63 -21.90 23.39
C ASN A 1008 10.60 -21.39 22.38
N ARG A 1009 10.62 -21.90 21.16
CA ARG A 1009 9.64 -21.59 20.12
C ARG A 1009 8.22 -21.98 20.51
N ALA A 1010 8.04 -23.14 21.14
CA ALA A 1010 6.73 -23.57 21.63
C ALA A 1010 6.22 -22.67 22.78
N TRP A 1011 7.12 -22.21 23.64
CA TRP A 1011 6.83 -21.28 24.72
C TRP A 1011 6.37 -19.92 24.19
N LEU A 1012 7.12 -19.33 23.24
CA LEU A 1012 6.73 -18.13 22.52
C LEU A 1012 5.38 -18.32 21.81
N LYS A 1013 5.16 -19.44 21.12
CA LYS A 1013 3.89 -19.74 20.45
C LYS A 1013 2.71 -19.76 21.43
N LYS A 1014 2.91 -20.33 22.62
CA LYS A 1014 1.87 -20.47 23.65
C LYS A 1014 1.49 -19.14 24.29
N HIS A 1015 2.46 -18.27 24.55
CA HIS A 1015 2.24 -17.02 25.31
C HIS A 1015 2.11 -15.79 24.42
N ASP A 1016 2.76 -15.80 23.25
CA ASP A 1016 2.80 -14.68 22.33
C ASP A 1016 2.76 -15.15 20.87
N ILE A 1017 1.59 -15.66 20.49
CA ILE A 1017 1.38 -16.25 19.17
C ILE A 1017 1.62 -15.26 18.02
N TRP A 1018 1.43 -13.95 18.24
CA TRP A 1018 1.62 -12.96 17.19
C TRP A 1018 3.10 -12.64 16.97
N LEU A 1019 3.88 -12.51 18.03
CA LEU A 1019 5.34 -12.41 17.95
C LEU A 1019 5.93 -13.67 17.32
N TYR A 1020 5.53 -14.85 17.80
CA TYR A 1020 5.95 -16.14 17.27
C TYR A 1020 5.73 -16.25 15.75
N ASN A 1021 4.54 -15.90 15.28
CA ASN A 1021 4.22 -15.94 13.86
C ASN A 1021 5.05 -14.94 13.04
N LEU A 1022 5.39 -13.79 13.61
CA LEU A 1022 6.26 -12.82 12.95
C LEU A 1022 7.69 -13.35 12.85
N LEU A 1023 8.25 -13.91 13.93
CA LEU A 1023 9.57 -14.56 13.93
C LEU A 1023 9.66 -15.68 12.91
N VAL A 1024 8.65 -16.57 12.85
CA VAL A 1024 8.54 -17.66 11.87
C VAL A 1024 8.44 -17.12 10.44
N LYS A 1025 7.71 -16.03 10.21
CA LYS A 1025 7.68 -15.39 8.88
C LYS A 1025 9.05 -14.85 8.49
N ILE A 1026 9.69 -14.10 9.39
CA ILE A 1026 10.92 -13.36 9.09
C ILE A 1026 12.11 -14.32 8.92
N TYR A 1027 12.37 -15.17 9.92
CA TYR A 1027 13.58 -15.98 9.97
C TYR A 1027 13.48 -17.31 9.23
N THR A 1028 12.29 -17.90 9.13
CA THR A 1028 12.11 -19.25 8.57
C THR A 1028 11.16 -19.32 7.38
N ASN A 1029 10.78 -18.17 6.82
CA ASN A 1029 9.87 -18.06 5.67
C ASN A 1029 8.58 -18.89 5.86
N ASN A 1030 7.97 -18.76 7.03
CA ASN A 1030 6.76 -19.49 7.46
C ASN A 1030 6.96 -20.98 7.72
N ASN A 1031 8.20 -21.45 7.93
CA ASN A 1031 8.48 -22.83 8.31
C ASN A 1031 8.78 -22.94 9.83
N PRO A 1032 7.80 -23.25 10.68
CA PRO A 1032 7.94 -23.16 12.13
C PRO A 1032 8.90 -24.20 12.74
N THR A 1033 9.16 -25.31 12.04
CA THR A 1033 9.91 -26.46 12.57
C THR A 1033 11.35 -26.55 12.06
N VAL A 1034 11.77 -25.66 11.16
CA VAL A 1034 13.15 -25.67 10.67
C VAL A 1034 14.10 -25.19 11.77
N PRO A 1035 15.07 -26.03 12.18
CA PRO A 1035 16.02 -25.67 13.23
C PRO A 1035 17.06 -24.69 12.69
N SER A 1036 17.42 -23.73 13.53
CA SER A 1036 18.50 -22.79 13.21
C SER A 1036 19.88 -23.42 13.34
N THR A 1037 20.01 -24.45 14.19
CA THR A 1037 21.28 -25.05 14.62
C THR A 1037 22.22 -24.06 15.35
N LEU A 1038 21.73 -22.86 15.69
CA LEU A 1038 22.47 -21.88 16.49
C LEU A 1038 22.66 -22.36 17.92
N LYS A 1039 23.79 -21.97 18.50
CA LYS A 1039 24.10 -22.14 19.91
C LYS A 1039 24.49 -20.79 20.50
N VAL A 1040 24.34 -20.65 21.82
CA VAL A 1040 24.85 -19.48 22.56
C VAL A 1040 26.32 -19.23 22.20
N CYS A 1041 27.12 -20.29 22.19
CA CYS A 1041 28.52 -20.28 21.76
C CYS A 1041 28.67 -21.06 20.45
N GLN A 1042 28.62 -20.32 19.34
CA GLN A 1042 28.60 -20.87 17.98
C GLN A 1042 29.98 -21.23 17.43
#